data_AF-A0A485LB28-F1
#
_entry.id   AF-A0A485LB28-F1
#
_cell.length_a   1.000
_cell.length_b   1.000
_cell.length_c   1.000
_cell.angle_alpha   90.00
_cell.angle_beta   90.00
_cell.angle_gamma   90.00
#
_symmetry.space_group_name_H-M   'P 1'
#
loop_
_entity.id
_entity.type
_entity.pdbx_description
1 polymer ?
#
loop_
_entity_poly.entity_id
_entity_poly.type
_entity_poly.pdbx_seq_one_letter_code
_entity_poly.pdbx_strand_id
1 'polypeptide(L)'
;MVWRVLLLFFTAAGVVSQSPATCASSARAAQCPPSIKDETTPWSPAAPSGLVRYASIVGNATWPWLNRTRDLTDNWYKISLHNVLLAACLHRPSDLARCVPSTSYLADVDATGACVRAFDVDNCHDQGLCERIASCKWAAVEPNATTARRVRFSPDQAQAALDWIAAGYPRSLAPFMLLGLVFAGLVWLCAAVFATLRFTCDRCYGKQPRPRGYSRAQRWQPIAAMVVSTAALLFLMVLVLLLTPTFLLGVQHTVATLNATTTSLLQIQANMGDTFVAFRRNMQLNLSSAFAPPSTSLRDSYAIVASAATAFQTKYTQAGAFPFYACGGANPRPLASSLPCMACPDAVCGQVSSAVQSILTPAATALDQVLGLPGRLQAAAAVDPTDLASTAAFMQELYAAGQALLTYNLLADGLLHFRTWGLVGVIGVFLLAMAASISGFVGVFHGLRSHTSVYINLLHLSWVLGLSFASLAFAASAALLTASVVGHDLCLYMQLVQDEPELYVPDRIAVFVRGCFQATQTPLASVGLDNATAAACALQVVLQTADATVNASLGQTAAAVAGYASQLAVNAAQLWADPTFGPFLVTQATASTGQPWNTSTLDAPWIGYGLSNQTTCATMAAPLCFMSTQCKGNRTKCYQAFETAFAYYTATKEMATLAATMQADFSGNRGVQTLLTSLQDSITIQAGQNTDAVRQGIVGDIIDQAQTLQCTPSLNCQFLTQGVAKLEAYFCRDTLHFTVLASAALVLAGGFYLSLALAAILLQKRLRGVVKSKVGLHRQNAARIVGFGSGPPALHTN
;
A
#
# COMPACT_ATOMS: atom_id res chain seq x y z
N MET A 1 -17.82 -26.21 7.84
CA MET A 1 -17.20 -25.25 8.78
C MET A 1 -15.79 -24.88 8.33
N VAL A 2 -14.81 -25.79 8.42
CA VAL A 2 -13.40 -25.64 7.93
C VAL A 2 -13.29 -24.93 6.57
N TRP A 3 -14.08 -25.43 5.62
CA TRP A 3 -14.06 -25.08 4.21
C TRP A 3 -14.50 -23.64 3.88
N ARG A 4 -15.15 -22.91 4.80
CA ARG A 4 -15.47 -21.47 4.60
C ARG A 4 -14.35 -20.54 5.07
N VAL A 5 -13.45 -21.04 5.91
CA VAL A 5 -12.34 -20.30 6.51
C VAL A 5 -11.26 -19.96 5.50
N LEU A 6 -11.11 -20.78 4.45
CA LEU A 6 -9.93 -20.69 3.58
C LEU A 6 -10.02 -19.66 2.47
N LEU A 7 -11.16 -18.99 2.32
CA LEU A 7 -11.29 -17.76 1.53
C LEU A 7 -11.15 -16.49 2.40
N LEU A 8 -10.93 -16.63 3.72
CA LEU A 8 -10.98 -15.56 4.72
C LEU A 8 -9.62 -15.16 5.31
N PHE A 9 -8.51 -15.85 4.99
CA PHE A 9 -7.38 -16.00 5.94
C PHE A 9 -5.98 -15.53 5.51
N PHE A 10 -5.79 -14.98 4.31
CA PHE A 10 -4.42 -14.81 3.80
C PHE A 10 -3.82 -13.46 4.13
N THR A 11 -2.51 -13.47 4.48
CA THR A 11 -1.43 -12.45 4.32
C THR A 11 -0.53 -12.03 5.56
N ALA A 12 0.76 -12.46 5.66
CA ALA A 12 1.86 -11.92 6.56
C ALA A 12 3.23 -12.61 6.27
N ALA A 13 4.47 -12.16 6.59
CA ALA A 13 5.12 -10.84 6.82
C ALA A 13 6.69 -10.99 6.83
N GLY A 14 7.53 -10.14 6.18
CA GLY A 14 9.01 -10.33 6.25
C GLY A 14 10.04 -9.35 5.59
N VAL A 15 10.35 -8.21 6.25
CA VAL A 15 11.63 -7.43 6.35
C VAL A 15 12.55 -7.07 5.13
N VAL A 16 12.44 -5.80 4.68
CA VAL A 16 13.45 -4.74 4.34
C VAL A 16 14.89 -5.03 3.83
N SER A 17 15.21 -4.54 2.61
CA SER A 17 16.41 -3.69 2.30
C SER A 17 16.22 -2.89 0.98
N GLN A 18 17.02 -1.86 0.69
CA GLN A 18 16.76 -0.84 -0.36
C GLN A 18 17.79 -0.80 -1.52
N SER A 19 17.37 -0.16 -2.65
CA SER A 19 18.14 0.57 -3.70
C SER A 19 18.08 -0.02 -5.14
N PRO A 20 18.45 0.74 -6.21
CA PRO A 20 17.87 2.05 -6.60
C PRO A 20 17.61 2.21 -8.13
N ALA A 21 16.61 3.01 -8.54
CA ALA A 21 16.53 3.64 -9.87
C ALA A 21 15.47 4.78 -9.95
N THR A 22 15.89 5.99 -9.55
CA THR A 22 15.41 7.37 -9.86
C THR A 22 13.92 7.75 -10.00
N CYS A 23 13.00 6.90 -10.45
CA CYS A 23 11.54 7.15 -10.40
C CYS A 23 10.76 6.08 -9.63
N ALA A 24 11.30 4.86 -9.47
CA ALA A 24 10.52 3.68 -9.06
C ALA A 24 10.44 3.42 -7.53
N SER A 25 10.94 4.31 -6.67
CA SER A 25 10.79 4.15 -5.20
C SER A 25 11.19 5.38 -4.38
N SER A 26 12.28 6.06 -4.75
CA SER A 26 12.84 7.18 -3.97
C SER A 26 11.96 8.43 -3.94
N ALA A 27 11.20 8.70 -5.01
CA ALA A 27 10.26 9.82 -5.07
C ALA A 27 9.10 9.66 -4.07
N ARG A 28 8.60 8.42 -3.90
CA ARG A 28 7.45 8.11 -3.02
C ARG A 28 7.68 8.51 -1.57
N ALA A 29 8.90 8.29 -1.05
CA ALA A 29 9.27 8.66 0.33
C ALA A 29 9.43 10.18 0.54
N ALA A 30 9.62 10.96 -0.53
CA ALA A 30 9.72 12.42 -0.49
C ALA A 30 8.38 13.12 -0.78
N GLN A 31 7.45 12.46 -1.49
CA GLN A 31 6.18 13.03 -1.95
C GLN A 31 4.96 12.56 -1.14
N CYS A 32 4.93 11.32 -0.67
CA CYS A 32 3.88 10.87 0.25
C CYS A 32 4.19 11.39 1.66
N PRO A 33 3.33 12.22 2.28
CA PRO A 33 3.52 12.58 3.68
C PRO A 33 3.49 11.31 4.55
N PRO A 34 4.31 11.22 5.62
CA PRO A 34 4.28 10.08 6.52
C PRO A 34 2.86 9.94 7.08
N SER A 35 2.26 8.76 6.89
CA SER A 35 0.88 8.54 7.32
C SER A 35 0.75 8.80 8.81
N ILE A 36 -0.22 9.63 9.20
CA ILE A 36 -0.42 10.01 10.60
C ILE A 36 -0.61 8.73 11.43
N LYS A 37 0.37 8.47 12.31
CA LYS A 37 0.72 7.22 12.99
C LYS A 37 1.65 6.29 12.19
N ASP A 38 2.93 6.42 12.49
CA ASP A 38 3.89 5.32 12.54
C ASP A 38 3.37 4.20 13.47
N GLU A 39 2.62 3.26 12.92
CA GLU A 39 2.57 1.87 13.42
C GLU A 39 3.57 1.01 12.62
N THR A 40 4.79 1.53 12.45
CA THR A 40 5.94 0.76 11.91
C THR A 40 6.44 -0.31 12.88
N THR A 41 5.90 -0.36 14.11
CA THR A 41 6.09 -1.44 15.07
C THR A 41 5.36 -2.72 14.60
N PRO A 42 6.07 -3.84 14.39
CA PRO A 42 5.42 -5.12 14.16
C PRO A 42 4.48 -5.44 15.31
N TRP A 43 3.22 -5.76 14.99
CA TRP A 43 2.27 -6.16 16.02
C TRP A 43 2.78 -7.44 16.69
N SER A 44 3.06 -7.36 17.99
CA SER A 44 3.45 -8.50 18.80
C SER A 44 2.38 -8.77 19.86
N PRO A 45 1.98 -10.04 20.07
CA PRO A 45 1.07 -10.36 21.16
C PRO A 45 1.74 -10.07 22.50
N ALA A 46 0.99 -9.49 23.43
CA ALA A 46 1.47 -9.33 24.81
C ALA A 46 1.88 -10.69 25.40
N ALA A 47 3.01 -10.74 26.11
CA ALA A 47 3.51 -11.99 26.68
C ALA A 47 2.47 -12.61 27.63
N PRO A 48 2.10 -13.89 27.48
CA PRO A 48 1.03 -14.51 28.27
C PRO A 48 1.41 -14.53 29.76
N SER A 49 0.60 -13.87 30.57
CA SER A 49 0.81 -13.71 32.01
C SER A 49 -0.18 -14.55 32.82
N GLY A 50 0.14 -14.82 34.08
CA GLY A 50 -0.72 -15.59 35.00
C GLY A 50 -1.11 -16.97 34.45
N LEU A 51 -2.41 -17.29 34.53
CA LEU A 51 -2.98 -18.59 34.12
C LEU A 51 -2.88 -18.86 32.61
N VAL A 52 -2.87 -17.81 31.78
CA VAL A 52 -2.72 -17.90 30.32
C VAL A 52 -1.40 -18.59 29.94
N ARG A 53 -0.34 -18.32 30.71
CA ARG A 53 0.97 -18.96 30.54
C ARG A 53 0.89 -20.47 30.69
N TYR A 54 0.12 -20.98 31.66
CA TYR A 54 -0.04 -22.43 31.87
C TYR A 54 -0.86 -23.09 30.76
N ALA A 55 -1.93 -22.44 30.27
CA ALA A 55 -2.67 -22.93 29.12
C ALA A 55 -1.78 -23.03 27.87
N SER A 56 -0.94 -22.01 27.62
CA SER A 56 0.02 -22.03 26.50
C SER A 56 1.11 -23.08 26.68
N ILE A 57 1.60 -23.35 27.90
CA ILE A 57 2.55 -24.44 28.16
C ILE A 57 1.93 -25.81 27.85
N VAL A 58 0.70 -26.06 28.33
CA VAL A 58 0.04 -27.35 28.06
C VAL A 58 -0.28 -27.49 26.58
N GLY A 59 -0.82 -26.46 25.93
CA GLY A 59 -1.06 -26.43 24.48
C GLY A 59 0.20 -26.73 23.68
N ASN A 60 1.29 -26.01 23.94
CA ASN A 60 2.60 -26.24 23.31
C ASN A 60 3.16 -27.64 23.58
N ALA A 61 2.75 -28.34 24.65
CA ALA A 61 3.17 -29.70 24.95
C ALA A 61 2.30 -30.77 24.26
N THR A 62 0.99 -30.54 24.12
CA THR A 62 0.09 -31.45 23.39
C THR A 62 0.16 -31.28 21.87
N TRP A 63 0.52 -30.10 21.36
CA TRP A 63 0.56 -29.83 19.92
C TRP A 63 1.56 -30.69 19.13
N PRO A 64 2.83 -30.83 19.56
CA PRO A 64 3.79 -31.71 18.88
C PRO A 64 3.47 -33.20 19.06
N TRP A 65 2.57 -33.56 19.98
CA TRP A 65 2.03 -34.90 20.06
C TRP A 65 0.92 -35.09 19.00
N LEU A 66 -0.07 -34.19 18.97
CA LEU A 66 -1.16 -34.17 17.98
C LEU A 66 -0.67 -34.23 16.53
N ASN A 67 0.38 -33.47 16.20
CA ASN A 67 0.94 -33.47 14.84
C ASN A 67 1.62 -34.82 14.52
N ARG A 68 2.38 -35.39 15.48
CA ARG A 68 2.96 -36.74 15.36
C ARG A 68 1.92 -37.86 15.29
N THR A 69 0.71 -37.70 15.86
CA THR A 69 -0.35 -38.70 15.73
C THR A 69 -0.99 -38.72 14.34
N ARG A 70 -0.78 -37.68 13.51
CA ARG A 70 -1.29 -37.61 12.13
C ARG A 70 -0.27 -38.02 11.08
N ASP A 71 1.00 -37.71 11.29
CA ASP A 71 2.11 -38.06 10.39
C ASP A 71 1.84 -37.66 8.92
N LEU A 72 1.27 -36.46 8.74
CA LEU A 72 0.89 -35.91 7.43
C LEU A 72 2.02 -35.04 6.87
N THR A 73 2.41 -35.31 5.63
CA THR A 73 3.42 -34.54 4.90
C THR A 73 2.89 -33.19 4.44
N ASP A 74 3.78 -32.23 4.20
CA ASP A 74 3.43 -30.91 3.64
C ASP A 74 2.63 -31.06 2.33
N ASN A 75 3.00 -32.04 1.49
CA ASN A 75 2.28 -32.35 0.25
C ASN A 75 0.81 -32.76 0.49
N TRP A 76 0.51 -33.44 1.60
CA TRP A 76 -0.89 -33.71 1.99
C TRP A 76 -1.63 -32.41 2.27
N TYR A 77 -1.01 -31.45 2.99
CA TYR A 77 -1.63 -30.16 3.27
C TYR A 77 -1.83 -29.32 2.00
N LYS A 78 -0.89 -29.33 1.06
CA LYS A 78 -1.04 -28.68 -0.26
C LYS A 78 -2.22 -29.27 -1.06
N ILE A 79 -2.29 -30.60 -1.19
CA ILE A 79 -3.39 -31.29 -1.89
C ILE A 79 -4.73 -31.08 -1.17
N SER A 80 -4.73 -31.14 0.15
CA SER A 80 -5.91 -30.90 1.00
C SER A 80 -6.46 -29.49 0.79
N LEU A 81 -5.61 -28.47 0.86
CA LEU A 81 -5.97 -27.08 0.62
C LEU A 81 -6.54 -26.87 -0.79
N HIS A 82 -5.86 -27.41 -1.80
CA HIS A 82 -6.32 -27.35 -3.19
C HIS A 82 -7.72 -27.96 -3.35
N ASN A 83 -7.96 -29.18 -2.85
CA ASN A 83 -9.27 -29.83 -2.90
C ASN A 83 -10.36 -29.03 -2.14
N VAL A 84 -10.01 -28.46 -1.00
CA VAL A 84 -10.92 -27.60 -0.21
C VAL A 84 -11.33 -26.35 -0.98
N LEU A 85 -10.38 -25.67 -1.62
CA LEU A 85 -10.64 -24.49 -2.47
C LEU A 85 -11.42 -24.87 -3.75
N LEU A 86 -11.14 -26.03 -4.34
CA LEU A 86 -11.86 -26.53 -5.52
C LEU A 86 -13.34 -26.74 -5.22
N ALA A 87 -13.65 -27.44 -4.13
CA ALA A 87 -15.03 -27.62 -3.70
C ALA A 87 -15.66 -26.29 -3.25
N ALA A 88 -14.87 -25.35 -2.71
CA ALA A 88 -15.34 -23.99 -2.39
C ALA A 88 -15.88 -23.28 -3.62
N CYS A 89 -15.21 -23.45 -4.75
CA CYS A 89 -15.69 -22.99 -6.05
C CYS A 89 -17.02 -23.65 -6.46
N LEU A 90 -17.09 -24.98 -6.40
CA LEU A 90 -18.24 -25.75 -6.89
C LEU A 90 -19.56 -25.44 -6.17
N HIS A 91 -19.49 -25.03 -4.91
CA HIS A 91 -20.66 -24.72 -4.10
C HIS A 91 -21.16 -23.27 -4.28
N ARG A 92 -20.48 -22.47 -5.10
CA ARG A 92 -20.94 -21.16 -5.59
C ARG A 92 -21.27 -21.29 -7.08
N PRO A 93 -22.49 -21.70 -7.45
CA PRO A 93 -22.86 -21.87 -8.86
C PRO A 93 -22.71 -20.59 -9.69
N SER A 94 -22.81 -19.42 -9.04
CA SER A 94 -22.46 -18.12 -9.64
C SER A 94 -21.02 -18.05 -10.13
N ASP A 95 -20.03 -18.57 -9.40
CA ASP A 95 -18.60 -18.52 -9.77
C ASP A 95 -18.22 -19.55 -10.85
N LEU A 96 -19.10 -20.52 -11.13
CA LEU A 96 -18.94 -21.50 -12.21
C LEU A 96 -19.41 -20.96 -13.58
N ALA A 97 -20.26 -19.93 -13.60
CA ALA A 97 -20.78 -19.33 -14.82
C ALA A 97 -19.68 -18.57 -15.58
N ARG A 98 -19.46 -18.94 -16.84
CA ARG A 98 -18.52 -18.27 -17.77
C ARG A 98 -19.08 -16.93 -18.24
N CYS A 99 -20.35 -16.94 -18.64
CA CYS A 99 -21.02 -15.80 -19.26
C CYS A 99 -21.98 -15.13 -18.28
N VAL A 100 -21.98 -13.79 -18.27
CA VAL A 100 -22.82 -12.95 -17.41
C VAL A 100 -23.44 -11.80 -18.22
N PRO A 101 -24.56 -11.21 -17.79
CA PRO A 101 -25.10 -10.01 -18.42
C PRO A 101 -24.12 -8.82 -18.31
N SER A 102 -24.13 -7.93 -19.30
CA SER A 102 -23.31 -6.69 -19.31
C SER A 102 -23.57 -5.75 -18.14
N THR A 103 -24.74 -5.85 -17.50
CA THR A 103 -25.12 -5.10 -16.30
C THR A 103 -24.63 -5.74 -15.00
N SER A 104 -23.97 -6.89 -15.06
CA SER A 104 -23.42 -7.56 -13.87
C SER A 104 -22.11 -6.92 -13.44
N TYR A 105 -21.91 -6.72 -12.13
CA TYR A 105 -20.61 -6.32 -11.56
C TYR A 105 -19.50 -7.38 -11.78
N LEU A 106 -19.87 -8.57 -12.27
CA LEU A 106 -18.99 -9.68 -12.60
C LEU A 106 -18.62 -9.71 -14.09
N ALA A 107 -19.11 -8.79 -14.91
CA ALA A 107 -18.77 -8.72 -16.32
C ALA A 107 -17.35 -8.16 -16.52
N ASP A 108 -16.55 -8.87 -17.30
CA ASP A 108 -15.25 -8.42 -17.79
C ASP A 108 -15.49 -7.39 -18.90
N VAL A 109 -15.25 -6.13 -18.56
CA VAL A 109 -15.52 -4.98 -19.43
C VAL A 109 -14.26 -4.15 -19.63
N ASP A 110 -14.06 -3.73 -20.87
CA ASP A 110 -12.92 -2.93 -21.28
C ASP A 110 -12.99 -1.49 -20.76
N ALA A 111 -12.04 -0.66 -21.19
CA ALA A 111 -11.98 0.72 -20.73
C ALA A 111 -13.18 1.60 -21.15
N THR A 112 -13.90 1.19 -22.21
CA THR A 112 -15.09 1.87 -22.74
C THR A 112 -16.40 1.35 -22.12
N GLY A 113 -16.35 0.26 -21.36
CA GLY A 113 -17.52 -0.43 -20.83
C GLY A 113 -18.13 -1.46 -21.79
N ALA A 114 -17.47 -1.73 -22.92
CA ALA A 114 -17.82 -2.85 -23.80
C ALA A 114 -17.24 -4.16 -23.26
N CYS A 115 -17.87 -5.29 -23.56
CA CYS A 115 -17.48 -6.56 -22.96
C CYS A 115 -16.29 -7.21 -23.66
N VAL A 116 -15.33 -7.70 -22.87
CA VAL A 116 -14.11 -8.34 -23.37
C VAL A 116 -14.48 -9.65 -24.08
N ARG A 117 -13.94 -9.85 -25.29
CA ARG A 117 -14.18 -11.04 -26.11
C ARG A 117 -13.03 -12.04 -25.98
N ALA A 118 -13.36 -13.27 -25.63
CA ALA A 118 -12.46 -14.41 -25.76
C ALA A 118 -12.48 -14.96 -27.20
N PHE A 119 -11.35 -15.43 -27.71
CA PHE A 119 -11.18 -15.89 -29.10
C PHE A 119 -11.33 -17.42 -29.24
N ASP A 120 -12.35 -17.99 -28.61
CA ASP A 120 -12.66 -19.41 -28.62
C ASP A 120 -14.10 -19.76 -28.99
N VAL A 121 -14.31 -21.06 -29.20
CA VAL A 121 -15.63 -21.66 -29.37
C VAL A 121 -16.42 -21.46 -28.07
N ASP A 122 -17.72 -21.15 -28.21
CA ASP A 122 -18.63 -20.82 -27.10
C ASP A 122 -18.19 -19.61 -26.25
N ASN A 123 -17.50 -18.63 -26.85
CA ASN A 123 -17.27 -17.34 -26.21
C ASN A 123 -18.60 -16.62 -25.89
N CYS A 124 -18.59 -15.81 -24.84
CA CYS A 124 -19.82 -15.18 -24.34
C CYS A 124 -20.33 -14.04 -25.24
N HIS A 125 -19.43 -13.34 -25.93
CA HIS A 125 -19.76 -12.20 -26.79
C HIS A 125 -20.71 -12.61 -27.92
N ASP A 126 -20.45 -13.74 -28.57
CA ASP A 126 -21.26 -14.25 -29.68
C ASP A 126 -22.64 -14.78 -29.21
N GLN A 127 -22.85 -14.90 -27.90
CA GLN A 127 -24.14 -15.21 -27.25
C GLN A 127 -24.88 -13.94 -26.77
N GLY A 128 -24.36 -12.74 -27.06
CA GLY A 128 -24.92 -11.47 -26.54
C GLY A 128 -24.69 -11.25 -25.05
N LEU A 129 -23.72 -11.98 -24.46
CA LEU A 129 -23.33 -11.90 -23.06
C LEU A 129 -21.87 -11.44 -22.94
N CYS A 130 -21.43 -11.22 -21.71
CA CYS A 130 -20.09 -10.79 -21.41
C CYS A 130 -19.31 -11.95 -20.77
N GLU A 131 -18.03 -12.07 -21.10
CA GLU A 131 -17.14 -12.91 -20.32
C GLU A 131 -17.18 -12.43 -18.86
N ARG A 132 -17.18 -13.36 -17.89
CA ARG A 132 -17.02 -13.00 -16.49
C ARG A 132 -15.58 -12.55 -16.22
N ILE A 133 -15.35 -11.65 -15.26
CA ILE A 133 -14.03 -11.47 -14.62
C ILE A 133 -13.48 -12.81 -14.07
N ALA A 134 -12.19 -12.87 -13.72
CA ALA A 134 -11.59 -14.09 -13.19
C ALA A 134 -12.37 -14.66 -11.98
N SER A 135 -12.58 -15.97 -11.98
CA SER A 135 -13.24 -16.70 -10.89
C SER A 135 -12.36 -17.85 -10.38
N CYS A 136 -12.84 -18.57 -9.37
CA CYS A 136 -12.19 -19.79 -8.91
C CYS A 136 -12.11 -20.88 -10.01
N LYS A 137 -12.97 -20.86 -11.04
CA LYS A 137 -12.94 -21.79 -12.18
C LYS A 137 -12.29 -21.20 -13.43
N TRP A 138 -12.62 -19.95 -13.77
CA TRP A 138 -12.22 -19.32 -15.03
C TRP A 138 -11.08 -18.34 -14.79
N ALA A 139 -9.94 -18.49 -15.46
CA ALA A 139 -8.86 -17.50 -15.43
C ALA A 139 -9.32 -16.17 -16.06
N ALA A 140 -8.57 -15.09 -15.86
CA ALA A 140 -8.82 -13.82 -16.57
C ALA A 140 -8.80 -14.02 -18.09
N VAL A 141 -9.52 -13.18 -18.84
CA VAL A 141 -9.38 -13.15 -20.30
C VAL A 141 -8.07 -12.43 -20.63
N GLU A 142 -7.16 -13.10 -21.34
CA GLU A 142 -5.90 -12.49 -21.78
C GLU A 142 -6.15 -11.59 -23.00
N PRO A 143 -5.79 -10.29 -22.94
CA PRO A 143 -5.92 -9.41 -24.10
C PRO A 143 -5.03 -9.90 -25.23
N ASN A 144 -5.60 -10.05 -26.42
CA ASN A 144 -4.98 -10.59 -27.64
C ASN A 144 -4.63 -12.10 -27.63
N ALA A 145 -5.13 -12.89 -26.68
CA ALA A 145 -4.92 -14.34 -26.72
C ALA A 145 -5.60 -14.99 -27.93
N THR A 146 -4.85 -15.77 -28.69
CA THR A 146 -5.33 -16.58 -29.83
C THR A 146 -5.81 -17.98 -29.42
N THR A 147 -5.90 -18.23 -28.12
CA THR A 147 -6.15 -19.54 -27.50
C THR A 147 -7.33 -19.48 -26.54
N ALA A 148 -7.95 -20.64 -26.29
CA ALA A 148 -9.13 -20.75 -25.44
C ALA A 148 -8.91 -20.31 -24.00
N ARG A 149 -9.99 -19.76 -23.40
CA ARG A 149 -9.95 -19.22 -22.04
C ARG A 149 -9.57 -20.32 -21.04
N ARG A 150 -8.45 -20.13 -20.34
CA ARG A 150 -7.90 -21.15 -19.44
C ARG A 150 -8.87 -21.47 -18.28
N VAL A 151 -9.23 -22.74 -18.16
CA VAL A 151 -9.97 -23.28 -17.02
C VAL A 151 -8.97 -23.73 -15.95
N ARG A 152 -9.20 -23.36 -14.68
CA ARG A 152 -8.31 -23.71 -13.56
C ARG A 152 -8.41 -25.17 -13.14
N PHE A 153 -9.52 -25.85 -13.43
CA PHE A 153 -9.71 -27.26 -13.14
C PHE A 153 -10.70 -27.96 -14.07
N SER A 154 -10.47 -29.25 -14.31
CA SER A 154 -11.35 -30.13 -15.08
C SER A 154 -12.57 -30.62 -14.26
N PRO A 155 -13.64 -31.12 -14.90
CA PRO A 155 -14.73 -31.80 -14.22
C PRO A 155 -14.29 -33.00 -13.37
N ASP A 156 -13.26 -33.72 -13.80
CA ASP A 156 -12.72 -34.88 -13.07
C ASP A 156 -12.02 -34.46 -11.78
N GLN A 157 -11.25 -33.36 -11.83
CA GLN A 157 -10.65 -32.75 -10.63
C GLN A 157 -11.74 -32.23 -9.68
N ALA A 158 -12.79 -31.61 -10.23
CA ALA A 158 -13.94 -31.15 -9.46
C ALA A 158 -14.62 -32.30 -8.68
N GLN A 159 -14.89 -33.43 -9.35
CA GLN A 159 -15.49 -34.60 -8.71
C GLN A 159 -14.55 -35.23 -7.68
N ALA A 160 -13.26 -35.41 -8.02
CA ALA A 160 -12.26 -35.96 -7.11
C ALA A 160 -12.12 -35.14 -5.82
N ALA A 161 -12.20 -33.80 -5.91
CA ALA A 161 -12.18 -32.93 -4.73
C ALA A 161 -13.45 -33.06 -3.86
N LEU A 162 -14.63 -33.18 -4.47
CA LEU A 162 -15.88 -33.44 -3.74
C LEU A 162 -15.84 -34.78 -3.01
N ASP A 163 -15.41 -35.85 -3.67
CA ASP A 163 -15.26 -37.18 -3.09
C ASP A 163 -14.21 -37.20 -1.97
N TRP A 164 -13.11 -36.48 -2.17
CA TRP A 164 -12.08 -36.31 -1.15
C TRP A 164 -12.58 -35.53 0.08
N ILE A 165 -13.43 -34.50 -0.07
CA ILE A 165 -14.04 -33.82 1.09
C ILE A 165 -15.10 -34.69 1.77
N ALA A 166 -15.88 -35.45 1.00
CA ALA A 166 -16.95 -36.30 1.53
C ALA A 166 -16.40 -37.50 2.33
N ALA A 167 -15.29 -38.10 1.89
CA ALA A 167 -14.75 -39.34 2.48
C ALA A 167 -13.27 -39.26 2.88
N GLY A 168 -12.42 -38.56 2.12
CA GLY A 168 -10.97 -38.45 2.38
C GLY A 168 -10.63 -37.65 3.64
N TYR A 169 -11.10 -36.39 3.71
CA TYR A 169 -10.84 -35.52 4.85
C TYR A 169 -11.40 -36.06 6.18
N PRO A 170 -12.67 -36.55 6.27
CA PRO A 170 -13.19 -37.13 7.50
C PRO A 170 -12.42 -38.37 7.99
N ARG A 171 -11.87 -39.19 7.08
CA ARG A 171 -10.99 -40.31 7.45
C ARG A 171 -9.72 -39.84 8.16
N SER A 172 -9.16 -38.68 7.80
CA SER A 172 -7.99 -38.11 8.51
C SER A 172 -8.32 -37.63 9.94
N LEU A 173 -9.59 -37.31 10.21
CA LEU A 173 -10.10 -36.90 11.54
C LEU A 173 -10.58 -38.10 12.38
N ALA A 174 -10.83 -39.24 11.75
CA ALA A 174 -11.32 -40.46 12.39
C ALA A 174 -10.56 -40.89 13.66
N PRO A 175 -9.21 -40.92 13.74
CA PRO A 175 -8.54 -41.36 14.97
C PRO A 175 -8.86 -40.49 16.21
N PHE A 176 -9.12 -39.19 16.01
CA PHE A 176 -9.46 -38.27 17.11
C PHE A 176 -10.93 -38.35 17.51
N MET A 177 -11.82 -38.54 16.53
CA MET A 177 -13.26 -38.66 16.79
C MET A 177 -13.63 -40.05 17.34
N LEU A 178 -13.11 -41.12 16.74
CA LEU A 178 -13.47 -42.51 17.08
C LEU A 178 -13.11 -42.85 18.52
N LEU A 179 -11.95 -42.42 19.02
CA LEU A 179 -11.51 -42.80 20.37
C LEU A 179 -12.52 -42.39 21.45
N GLY A 180 -12.92 -41.12 21.45
CA GLY A 180 -13.90 -40.62 22.42
C GLY A 180 -15.34 -41.11 22.16
N LEU A 181 -15.76 -41.26 20.89
CA LEU A 181 -17.09 -41.82 20.58
C LEU A 181 -17.20 -43.31 20.95
N VAL A 182 -16.14 -44.10 20.75
CA VAL A 182 -16.09 -45.51 21.16
C VAL A 182 -16.11 -45.60 22.69
N PHE A 183 -15.36 -44.78 23.43
CA PHE A 183 -15.46 -44.76 24.89
C PHE A 183 -16.85 -44.33 25.37
N ALA A 184 -17.46 -43.30 24.77
CA ALA A 184 -18.83 -42.89 25.08
C ALA A 184 -19.84 -44.04 24.86
N GLY A 185 -19.79 -44.67 23.68
CA GLY A 185 -20.65 -45.80 23.32
C GLY A 185 -20.44 -47.02 24.21
N LEU A 186 -19.19 -47.37 24.54
CA LEU A 186 -18.87 -48.47 25.46
C LEU A 186 -19.37 -48.18 26.88
N VAL A 187 -19.18 -46.96 27.39
CA VAL A 187 -19.71 -46.58 28.71
C VAL A 187 -21.23 -46.66 28.73
N TRP A 188 -21.91 -46.15 27.70
CA TRP A 188 -23.36 -46.20 27.59
C TRP A 188 -23.89 -47.64 27.47
N LEU A 189 -23.27 -48.48 26.64
CA LEU A 189 -23.65 -49.89 26.48
C LEU A 189 -23.39 -50.68 27.75
N CYS A 190 -22.24 -50.52 28.41
CA CYS A 190 -21.95 -51.14 29.70
C CYS A 190 -22.95 -50.66 30.77
N ALA A 191 -23.31 -49.37 30.79
CA ALA A 191 -24.32 -48.82 31.70
C ALA A 191 -25.70 -49.45 31.46
N ALA A 192 -26.13 -49.58 30.21
CA ALA A 192 -27.40 -50.19 29.82
C ALA A 192 -27.45 -51.68 30.20
N VAL A 193 -26.41 -52.46 29.86
CA VAL A 193 -26.32 -53.88 30.22
C VAL A 193 -26.30 -54.06 31.75
N PHE A 194 -25.52 -53.25 32.47
CA PHE A 194 -25.48 -53.27 33.93
C PHE A 194 -26.84 -52.91 34.55
N ALA A 195 -27.51 -51.87 34.06
CA ALA A 195 -28.83 -51.46 34.52
C ALA A 195 -29.86 -52.56 34.30
N THR A 196 -29.92 -53.16 33.10
CA THR A 196 -30.83 -54.28 32.81
C THR A 196 -30.58 -55.46 33.75
N LEU A 197 -29.34 -55.97 33.82
CA LEU A 197 -29.02 -57.09 34.72
C LEU A 197 -29.36 -56.81 36.20
N ARG A 198 -29.15 -55.58 36.65
CA ARG A 198 -29.41 -55.12 38.02
C ARG A 198 -30.90 -54.93 38.33
N PHE A 199 -31.68 -54.40 37.40
CA PHE A 199 -33.08 -54.02 37.64
C PHE A 199 -34.08 -55.11 37.24
N THR A 200 -33.85 -55.83 36.13
CA THR A 200 -34.78 -56.86 35.61
C THR A 200 -34.39 -58.27 36.04
N CYS A 201 -33.10 -58.62 36.05
CA CYS A 201 -32.66 -60.00 36.37
C CYS A 201 -32.27 -60.22 37.84
N ASP A 202 -32.11 -59.17 38.65
CA ASP A 202 -31.45 -59.15 39.98
C ASP A 202 -30.05 -59.83 40.01
N ARG A 203 -29.43 -60.01 38.84
CA ARG A 203 -28.08 -60.54 38.65
C ARG A 203 -27.07 -59.38 38.66
N CYS A 204 -25.77 -59.70 38.75
CA CYS A 204 -24.68 -58.72 38.87
C CYS A 204 -24.88 -57.68 39.99
N TYR A 205 -24.51 -58.06 41.23
CA TYR A 205 -24.66 -57.20 42.41
C TYR A 205 -26.13 -56.78 42.71
N GLY A 206 -27.09 -57.72 42.65
CA GLY A 206 -28.54 -57.52 42.92
C GLY A 206 -28.92 -56.87 44.27
N LYS A 207 -30.20 -56.65 44.55
CA LYS A 207 -30.70 -55.70 45.56
C LYS A 207 -30.24 -55.95 47.01
N GLN A 208 -29.88 -57.18 47.37
CA GLN A 208 -29.56 -57.56 48.76
C GLN A 208 -28.06 -57.40 49.16
N PRO A 209 -27.75 -57.00 50.42
CA PRO A 209 -26.39 -56.94 50.95
C PRO A 209 -25.87 -58.32 51.41
N ARG A 210 -24.55 -58.46 51.63
CA ARG A 210 -23.96 -59.71 52.16
C ARG A 210 -24.51 -60.04 53.58
N PRO A 211 -24.88 -61.29 53.87
CA PRO A 211 -25.50 -61.69 55.15
C PRO A 211 -24.58 -61.61 56.37
N ARG A 212 -23.26 -61.45 56.16
CA ARG A 212 -22.25 -61.24 57.23
C ARG A 212 -21.93 -59.75 57.47
N GLY A 213 -22.51 -58.82 56.71
CA GLY A 213 -22.16 -57.40 56.72
C GLY A 213 -20.84 -57.10 55.99
N TYR A 214 -20.27 -55.91 56.22
CA TYR A 214 -19.04 -55.41 55.60
C TYR A 214 -18.12 -54.75 56.63
N SER A 215 -16.80 -54.83 56.46
CA SER A 215 -15.83 -54.22 57.37
C SER A 215 -15.72 -52.69 57.21
N ARG A 216 -15.15 -51.99 58.20
CA ARG A 216 -14.87 -50.55 58.11
C ARG A 216 -13.99 -50.20 56.91
N ALA A 217 -12.91 -50.94 56.68
CA ALA A 217 -12.03 -50.75 55.53
C ALA A 217 -12.76 -50.92 54.19
N GLN A 218 -13.63 -51.94 54.08
CA GLN A 218 -14.45 -52.16 52.88
C GLN A 218 -15.45 -51.01 52.66
N ARG A 219 -15.94 -50.33 53.70
CA ARG A 219 -16.78 -49.14 53.55
C ARG A 219 -15.97 -47.90 53.16
N TRP A 220 -14.79 -47.70 53.77
CA TRP A 220 -13.97 -46.51 53.55
C TRP A 220 -13.27 -46.45 52.20
N GLN A 221 -12.83 -47.57 51.62
CA GLN A 221 -12.18 -47.59 50.29
C GLN A 221 -12.98 -46.86 49.18
N PRO A 222 -14.26 -47.19 48.93
CA PRO A 222 -15.05 -46.46 47.92
C PRO A 222 -15.40 -45.02 48.36
N ILE A 223 -15.48 -44.71 49.66
CA ILE A 223 -15.67 -43.32 50.11
C ILE A 223 -14.43 -42.48 49.77
N ALA A 224 -13.23 -43.01 50.04
CA ALA A 224 -11.97 -42.34 49.68
C ALA A 224 -11.85 -42.15 48.16
N ALA A 225 -12.18 -43.18 47.36
CA ALA A 225 -12.21 -43.06 45.90
C ALA A 225 -13.20 -41.98 45.42
N MET A 226 -14.38 -41.86 46.05
CA MET A 226 -15.35 -40.82 45.73
C MET A 226 -14.85 -39.41 46.12
N VAL A 227 -14.19 -39.26 47.27
CA VAL A 227 -13.59 -38.00 47.72
C VAL A 227 -12.47 -37.55 46.76
N VAL A 228 -11.52 -38.43 46.45
CA VAL A 228 -10.40 -38.13 45.54
C VAL A 228 -10.92 -37.80 44.14
N SER A 229 -11.86 -38.58 43.61
CA SER A 229 -12.45 -38.30 42.29
C SER A 229 -13.14 -36.94 42.29
N THR A 230 -13.95 -36.62 43.30
CA THR A 230 -14.64 -35.31 43.35
C THR A 230 -13.66 -34.14 43.50
N ALA A 231 -12.59 -34.30 44.29
CA ALA A 231 -11.55 -33.27 44.41
C ALA A 231 -10.83 -33.02 43.07
N ALA A 232 -10.47 -34.08 42.34
CA ALA A 232 -9.88 -33.97 41.00
C ALA A 232 -10.84 -33.30 40.00
N LEU A 233 -12.14 -33.59 40.10
CA LEU A 233 -13.18 -32.98 39.25
C LEU A 233 -13.41 -31.50 39.55
N LEU A 234 -13.42 -31.10 40.83
CA LEU A 234 -13.45 -29.70 41.23
C LEU A 234 -12.22 -28.95 40.72
N PHE A 235 -11.02 -29.55 40.80
CA PHE A 235 -9.81 -28.97 40.25
C PHE A 235 -9.89 -28.79 38.72
N LEU A 236 -10.33 -29.81 37.97
CA LEU A 236 -10.50 -29.72 36.52
C LEU A 236 -11.58 -28.70 36.12
N MET A 237 -12.68 -28.62 36.85
CA MET A 237 -13.74 -27.61 36.63
C MET A 237 -13.22 -26.19 36.87
N VAL A 238 -12.50 -25.96 37.98
CA VAL A 238 -11.89 -24.67 38.29
C VAL A 238 -10.85 -24.29 37.22
N LEU A 239 -10.03 -25.23 36.77
CA LEU A 239 -9.05 -25.01 35.70
C LEU A 239 -9.72 -24.56 34.38
N VAL A 240 -10.80 -25.22 33.97
CA VAL A 240 -11.55 -24.85 32.75
C VAL A 240 -12.25 -23.49 32.90
N LEU A 241 -12.83 -23.20 34.07
CA LEU A 241 -13.46 -21.90 34.35
C LEU A 241 -12.44 -20.76 34.37
N LEU A 242 -11.26 -20.96 34.98
CA LEU A 242 -10.18 -19.97 35.03
C LEU A 242 -9.60 -19.63 33.65
N LEU A 243 -9.72 -20.55 32.68
CA LEU A 243 -9.23 -20.39 31.31
C LEU A 243 -10.34 -20.08 30.30
N THR A 244 -11.58 -19.97 30.75
CA THR A 244 -12.70 -19.53 29.92
C THR A 244 -12.53 -18.08 29.40
N PRO A 245 -12.00 -17.10 30.16
CA PRO A 245 -11.82 -15.73 29.65
C PRO A 245 -10.87 -15.64 28.44
N THR A 246 -9.79 -16.42 28.40
CA THR A 246 -8.84 -16.42 27.26
C THR A 246 -9.48 -16.97 25.99
N PHE A 247 -10.31 -18.00 26.11
CA PHE A 247 -11.07 -18.54 24.98
C PHE A 247 -12.12 -17.54 24.46
N LEU A 248 -12.88 -16.90 25.37
CA LEU A 248 -13.89 -15.90 25.01
C LEU A 248 -13.25 -14.70 24.29
N LEU A 249 -12.11 -14.22 24.80
CA LEU A 249 -11.34 -13.13 24.18
C LEU A 249 -10.70 -13.58 22.86
N GLY A 250 -10.05 -14.75 22.79
CA GLY A 250 -9.43 -15.27 21.57
C GLY A 250 -10.43 -15.39 20.42
N VAL A 251 -11.63 -15.93 20.66
CA VAL A 251 -12.69 -15.97 19.65
C VAL A 251 -13.18 -14.57 19.27
N GLN A 252 -13.39 -13.68 20.25
CA GLN A 252 -13.84 -12.31 19.97
C GLN A 252 -12.82 -11.50 19.15
N HIS A 253 -11.53 -11.60 19.48
CA HIS A 253 -10.46 -10.94 18.74
C HIS A 253 -10.23 -11.58 17.37
N THR A 254 -10.42 -12.89 17.21
CA THR A 254 -10.42 -13.57 15.90
C THR A 254 -11.52 -12.98 15.00
N VAL A 255 -12.77 -12.92 15.48
CA VAL A 255 -13.90 -12.36 14.71
C VAL A 255 -13.71 -10.87 14.41
N ALA A 256 -13.21 -10.09 15.37
CA ALA A 256 -12.91 -8.67 15.17
C ALA A 256 -11.80 -8.45 14.13
N THR A 257 -10.76 -9.31 14.13
CA THR A 257 -9.67 -9.25 13.14
C THR A 257 -10.18 -9.57 11.74
N LEU A 258 -11.00 -10.61 11.57
CA LEU A 258 -11.63 -10.94 10.29
C LEU A 258 -12.49 -9.79 9.74
N ASN A 259 -13.28 -9.14 10.61
CA ASN A 259 -14.11 -8.00 10.21
C ASN A 259 -13.26 -6.76 9.86
N ALA A 260 -12.17 -6.51 10.59
CA ALA A 260 -11.23 -5.43 10.29
C ALA A 260 -10.54 -5.65 8.93
N THR A 261 -9.99 -6.85 8.68
CA THR A 261 -9.36 -7.20 7.40
C THR A 261 -10.33 -7.09 6.22
N THR A 262 -11.58 -7.54 6.40
CA THR A 262 -12.66 -7.39 5.39
C THR A 262 -12.95 -5.92 5.10
N THR A 263 -13.07 -5.09 6.15
CA THR A 263 -13.31 -3.65 6.03
C THR A 263 -12.16 -2.96 5.29
N SER A 264 -10.91 -3.30 5.61
CA SER A 264 -9.73 -2.77 4.92
C SER A 264 -9.69 -3.13 3.43
N LEU A 265 -10.06 -4.37 3.05
CA LEU A 265 -10.12 -4.79 1.65
C LEU A 265 -11.16 -4.00 0.84
N LEU A 266 -12.35 -3.79 1.41
CA LEU A 266 -13.38 -2.94 0.80
C LEU A 266 -12.94 -1.48 0.73
N GLN A 267 -12.21 -1.00 1.73
CA GLN A 267 -11.72 0.38 1.77
C GLN A 267 -10.58 0.63 0.77
N ILE A 268 -9.74 -0.37 0.44
CA ILE A 268 -8.83 -0.28 -0.72
C ILE A 268 -9.65 -0.02 -1.98
N GLN A 269 -10.67 -0.83 -2.21
CA GLN A 269 -11.48 -0.75 -3.41
C GLN A 269 -12.27 0.57 -3.51
N ALA A 270 -12.82 1.07 -2.40
CA ALA A 270 -13.48 2.37 -2.35
C ALA A 270 -12.52 3.54 -2.60
N ASN A 271 -11.35 3.55 -1.94
CA ASN A 271 -10.38 4.63 -2.06
C ASN A 271 -9.69 4.66 -3.43
N MET A 272 -9.41 3.50 -4.03
CA MET A 272 -8.72 3.42 -5.31
C MET A 272 -9.67 3.37 -6.51
N GLY A 273 -10.91 2.90 -6.35
CA GLY A 273 -11.85 2.67 -7.46
C GLY A 273 -12.17 3.94 -8.23
N ASP A 274 -12.71 4.94 -7.55
CA ASP A 274 -13.12 6.20 -8.17
C ASP A 274 -11.90 6.98 -8.70
N THR A 275 -10.82 7.04 -7.93
CA THR A 275 -9.56 7.69 -8.34
C THR A 275 -8.92 7.01 -9.56
N PHE A 276 -8.93 5.68 -9.62
CA PHE A 276 -8.40 4.94 -10.77
C PHE A 276 -9.28 5.10 -12.02
N VAL A 277 -10.61 5.11 -11.88
CA VAL A 277 -11.52 5.38 -13.00
C VAL A 277 -11.34 6.80 -13.54
N ALA A 278 -11.15 7.80 -12.66
CA ALA A 278 -10.82 9.16 -13.05
C ALA A 278 -9.46 9.24 -13.75
N PHE A 279 -8.41 8.62 -13.17
CA PHE A 279 -7.07 8.57 -13.74
C PHE A 279 -7.06 7.93 -15.14
N ARG A 280 -7.72 6.77 -15.29
CA ARG A 280 -7.85 6.08 -16.59
C ARG A 280 -8.54 6.95 -17.62
N ARG A 281 -9.65 7.60 -17.25
CA ARG A 281 -10.39 8.50 -18.15
C ARG A 281 -9.52 9.65 -18.60
N ASN A 282 -8.80 10.29 -17.66
CA ASN A 282 -7.98 11.46 -17.96
C ASN A 282 -6.76 11.10 -18.83
N MET A 283 -6.11 9.95 -18.60
CA MET A 283 -5.04 9.44 -19.46
C MET A 283 -5.50 9.05 -20.88
N GLN A 284 -6.79 8.74 -21.07
CA GLN A 284 -7.37 8.43 -22.37
C GLN A 284 -7.88 9.66 -23.13
N LEU A 285 -7.97 10.83 -22.49
CA LEU A 285 -8.31 12.07 -23.16
C LEU A 285 -7.09 12.59 -23.93
N ASN A 286 -7.31 13.04 -25.17
CA ASN A 286 -6.25 13.62 -25.96
C ASN A 286 -5.81 14.96 -25.35
N LEU A 287 -4.65 14.96 -24.70
CA LEU A 287 -4.10 16.13 -24.00
C LEU A 287 -3.98 17.37 -24.89
N SER A 288 -3.98 17.24 -26.23
CA SER A 288 -3.96 18.37 -27.15
C SER A 288 -5.07 19.41 -26.91
N SER A 289 -6.22 19.02 -26.32
CA SER A 289 -7.31 19.95 -25.97
C SER A 289 -7.17 20.61 -24.59
N ALA A 290 -6.24 20.15 -23.74
CA ALA A 290 -5.94 20.76 -22.45
C ALA A 290 -5.02 21.99 -22.58
N PHE A 291 -4.42 22.20 -23.75
CA PHE A 291 -3.60 23.36 -24.05
C PHE A 291 -4.40 24.36 -24.88
N ALA A 292 -4.44 25.62 -24.44
CA ALA A 292 -4.73 26.71 -25.36
C ALA A 292 -3.66 26.69 -26.47
N PRO A 293 -4.02 26.80 -27.76
CA PRO A 293 -3.02 26.90 -28.81
C PRO A 293 -2.14 28.12 -28.51
N PRO A 294 -0.80 27.99 -28.55
CA PRO A 294 0.07 29.11 -28.22
C PRO A 294 -0.25 30.27 -29.16
N SER A 295 -0.46 31.44 -28.56
CA SER A 295 -0.92 32.62 -29.29
C SER A 295 0.05 32.96 -30.43
N THR A 296 -0.46 33.15 -31.66
CA THR A 296 0.36 33.53 -32.82
C THR A 296 1.18 34.79 -32.52
N SER A 297 0.59 35.70 -31.72
CA SER A 297 1.21 36.91 -31.18
C SER A 297 2.54 36.70 -30.45
N LEU A 298 2.84 35.55 -29.85
CA LEU A 298 4.16 35.31 -29.23
C LEU A 298 5.25 35.09 -30.30
N ARG A 299 4.91 34.33 -31.35
CA ARG A 299 5.79 34.10 -32.50
C ARG A 299 5.95 35.37 -33.34
N ASP A 300 4.89 36.13 -33.51
CA ASP A 300 4.90 37.43 -34.19
C ASP A 300 5.74 38.47 -33.41
N SER A 301 5.57 38.54 -32.08
CA SER A 301 6.41 39.38 -31.21
C SER A 301 7.90 39.04 -31.33
N TYR A 302 8.26 37.74 -31.29
CA TYR A 302 9.66 37.34 -31.51
C TYR A 302 10.18 37.74 -32.90
N ALA A 303 9.37 37.62 -33.96
CA ALA A 303 9.76 38.05 -35.30
C ALA A 303 9.99 39.58 -35.38
N ILE A 304 9.20 40.38 -34.65
CA ILE A 304 9.42 41.83 -34.51
C ILE A 304 10.75 42.12 -33.79
N VAL A 305 11.05 41.43 -32.68
CA VAL A 305 12.33 41.61 -31.98
C VAL A 305 13.52 41.19 -32.86
N ALA A 306 13.45 40.03 -33.49
CA ALA A 306 14.51 39.50 -34.33
C ALA A 306 14.78 40.39 -35.56
N SER A 307 13.74 40.92 -36.20
CA SER A 307 13.89 41.86 -37.31
C SER A 307 14.47 43.20 -36.86
N ALA A 308 14.03 43.75 -35.71
CA ALA A 308 14.61 44.97 -35.14
C ALA A 308 16.10 44.81 -34.79
N ALA A 309 16.46 43.68 -34.17
CA ALA A 309 17.84 43.35 -33.83
C ALA A 309 18.71 43.11 -35.08
N THR A 310 18.17 42.49 -36.13
CA THR A 310 18.86 42.32 -37.42
C THR A 310 19.05 43.65 -38.15
N ALA A 311 18.07 44.55 -38.10
CA ALA A 311 18.18 45.90 -38.65
C ALA A 311 19.23 46.73 -37.92
N PHE A 312 19.26 46.65 -36.57
CA PHE A 312 20.29 47.26 -35.74
C PHE A 312 21.68 46.71 -36.09
N GLN A 313 21.85 45.38 -36.14
CA GLN A 313 23.09 44.74 -36.56
C GLN A 313 23.54 45.26 -37.93
N THR A 314 22.66 45.20 -38.94
CA THR A 314 22.96 45.63 -40.31
C THR A 314 23.42 47.09 -40.37
N LYS A 315 22.73 47.99 -39.65
CA LYS A 315 23.05 49.43 -39.59
C LYS A 315 24.45 49.69 -39.04
N TYR A 316 24.86 48.98 -37.99
CA TYR A 316 26.13 49.26 -37.29
C TYR A 316 27.30 48.40 -37.79
N THR A 317 27.08 47.22 -38.36
CA THR A 317 28.15 46.45 -39.04
C THR A 317 28.55 47.05 -40.39
N GLN A 318 27.72 47.92 -40.98
CA GLN A 318 28.00 48.63 -42.24
C GLN A 318 28.62 50.02 -42.01
N ALA A 319 28.94 50.40 -40.77
CA ALA A 319 29.64 51.65 -40.50
C ALA A 319 31.05 51.61 -41.13
N GLY A 320 31.28 52.48 -42.11
CA GLY A 320 32.54 52.57 -42.85
C GLY A 320 33.69 53.15 -42.03
N ALA A 321 34.85 53.32 -42.67
CA ALA A 321 36.00 53.98 -42.07
C ALA A 321 35.78 55.50 -41.90
N PHE A 322 36.44 56.07 -40.91
CA PHE A 322 36.36 57.48 -40.52
C PHE A 322 37.61 58.27 -40.96
N PRO A 323 37.50 59.60 -41.22
CA PRO A 323 36.26 60.38 -41.20
C PRO A 323 35.42 60.16 -42.45
N PHE A 324 34.10 60.20 -42.33
CA PHE A 324 33.18 59.83 -43.41
C PHE A 324 33.39 60.63 -44.69
N TYR A 325 33.76 61.92 -44.59
CA TYR A 325 33.99 62.79 -45.75
C TYR A 325 35.17 62.37 -46.65
N ALA A 326 36.11 61.57 -46.12
CA ALA A 326 37.29 61.09 -46.83
C ALA A 326 37.28 59.56 -47.05
N CYS A 327 36.62 58.82 -46.15
CA CYS A 327 36.76 57.36 -46.02
C CYS A 327 35.44 56.58 -46.18
N GLY A 328 34.29 57.26 -46.27
CA GLY A 328 32.99 56.66 -46.57
C GLY A 328 32.65 56.70 -48.08
N GLY A 329 32.20 55.58 -48.65
CA GLY A 329 31.77 55.50 -50.06
C GLY A 329 30.52 56.36 -50.36
N ALA A 330 30.12 56.59 -51.62
CA ALA A 330 30.40 55.85 -52.85
C ALA A 330 31.17 56.65 -53.93
N ASN A 331 31.77 57.80 -53.58
CA ASN A 331 32.67 58.55 -54.46
C ASN A 331 33.96 58.90 -53.71
N PRO A 332 34.94 57.97 -53.59
CA PRO A 332 36.25 58.29 -53.05
C PRO A 332 36.92 59.28 -54.01
N ARG A 333 36.93 60.57 -53.66
CA ARG A 333 37.74 61.53 -54.40
C ARG A 333 39.21 61.21 -54.12
N PRO A 334 40.05 61.05 -55.16
CA PRO A 334 41.49 60.94 -54.97
C PRO A 334 42.06 62.33 -54.63
N LEU A 335 41.82 62.79 -53.41
CA LEU A 335 42.63 63.83 -52.79
C LEU A 335 44.03 63.21 -52.57
N ALA A 336 45.04 63.83 -53.16
CA ALA A 336 46.39 63.27 -53.27
C ALA A 336 47.22 63.38 -51.97
N SER A 337 46.56 63.27 -50.81
CA SER A 337 47.16 63.32 -49.48
C SER A 337 47.00 61.97 -48.78
N SER A 338 48.03 61.60 -48.00
CA SER A 338 48.13 60.37 -47.22
C SER A 338 47.25 60.43 -45.97
N LEU A 339 45.95 60.62 -46.15
CA LEU A 339 44.95 60.68 -45.08
C LEU A 339 44.81 59.32 -44.38
N PRO A 340 45.01 59.24 -43.04
CA PRO A 340 44.80 58.00 -42.30
C PRO A 340 43.30 57.75 -42.11
N CYS A 341 42.71 56.90 -42.96
CA CYS A 341 41.38 56.35 -42.70
C CYS A 341 41.45 55.42 -41.49
N MET A 342 40.73 55.77 -40.43
CA MET A 342 40.64 54.98 -39.21
C MET A 342 39.46 54.00 -39.34
N ALA A 343 39.74 52.71 -39.15
CA ALA A 343 38.69 51.69 -39.06
C ALA A 343 37.78 51.98 -37.87
N CYS A 344 36.50 51.58 -37.95
CA CYS A 344 35.63 51.64 -36.79
C CYS A 344 36.21 50.73 -35.67
N PRO A 345 36.34 51.23 -34.42
CA PRO A 345 36.86 50.42 -33.32
C PRO A 345 36.03 49.15 -33.08
N ASP A 346 36.69 48.03 -32.76
CA ASP A 346 36.03 46.75 -32.50
C ASP A 346 34.97 46.83 -31.38
N ALA A 347 35.18 47.74 -30.42
CA ALA A 347 34.25 48.02 -29.35
C ALA A 347 32.90 48.59 -29.83
N VAL A 348 32.87 49.29 -30.99
CA VAL A 348 31.64 49.84 -31.59
C VAL A 348 31.11 48.93 -32.71
N CYS A 349 31.98 48.52 -33.65
CA CYS A 349 31.53 47.79 -34.86
C CYS A 349 31.87 46.30 -34.87
N GLY A 350 32.87 45.84 -34.11
CA GLY A 350 33.36 44.45 -34.16
C GLY A 350 32.47 43.43 -33.45
N GLN A 351 31.82 43.82 -32.34
CA GLN A 351 31.09 42.88 -31.47
C GLN A 351 29.57 42.84 -31.68
N VAL A 352 29.01 43.65 -32.59
CA VAL A 352 27.55 43.80 -32.76
C VAL A 352 26.85 42.48 -33.08
N SER A 353 27.40 41.71 -34.03
CA SER A 353 26.84 40.41 -34.44
C SER A 353 26.83 39.39 -33.30
N SER A 354 27.93 39.27 -32.56
CA SER A 354 28.04 38.35 -31.43
C SER A 354 27.13 38.75 -30.25
N ALA A 355 26.99 40.04 -29.98
CA ALA A 355 26.12 40.55 -28.92
C ALA A 355 24.63 40.34 -29.25
N VAL A 356 24.22 40.64 -30.49
CA VAL A 356 22.85 40.38 -30.94
C VAL A 356 22.54 38.87 -30.88
N GLN A 357 23.48 38.01 -31.28
CA GLN A 357 23.26 36.56 -31.24
C GLN A 357 23.25 35.98 -29.82
N SER A 358 24.06 36.52 -28.88
CA SER A 358 24.02 36.10 -27.46
C SER A 358 22.73 36.54 -26.75
N ILE A 359 22.07 37.59 -27.23
CA ILE A 359 20.75 38.04 -26.76
C ILE A 359 19.62 37.20 -27.38
N LEU A 360 19.62 37.00 -28.70
CA LEU A 360 18.51 36.33 -29.40
C LEU A 360 18.47 34.82 -29.18
N THR A 361 19.61 34.14 -29.00
CA THR A 361 19.65 32.68 -28.90
C THR A 361 18.91 32.15 -27.66
N PRO A 362 19.17 32.65 -26.42
CA PRO A 362 18.43 32.17 -25.26
C PRO A 362 16.95 32.60 -25.28
N ALA A 363 16.62 33.76 -25.88
CA ALA A 363 15.23 34.18 -26.09
C ALA A 363 14.47 33.21 -27.02
N ALA A 364 15.12 32.74 -28.10
CA ALA A 364 14.58 31.72 -28.99
C ALA A 364 14.38 30.38 -28.27
N THR A 365 15.34 29.97 -27.42
CA THR A 365 15.20 28.78 -26.58
C THR A 365 14.01 28.89 -25.63
N ALA A 366 13.85 30.02 -24.91
CA ALA A 366 12.72 30.24 -24.02
C ALA A 366 11.37 30.16 -24.77
N LEU A 367 11.29 30.75 -25.96
CA LEU A 367 10.12 30.68 -26.83
C LEU A 367 9.81 29.23 -27.26
N ASP A 368 10.80 28.49 -27.76
CA ASP A 368 10.63 27.10 -28.19
C ASP A 368 10.18 26.19 -27.02
N GLN A 369 10.69 26.43 -25.80
CA GLN A 369 10.24 25.71 -24.61
C GLN A 369 8.74 25.92 -24.34
N VAL A 370 8.24 27.16 -24.43
CA VAL A 370 6.81 27.48 -24.22
C VAL A 370 5.93 26.93 -25.35
N LEU A 371 6.37 27.06 -26.61
CA LEU A 371 5.62 26.59 -27.78
C LEU A 371 5.60 25.06 -27.91
N GLY A 372 6.70 24.38 -27.55
CA GLY A 372 6.87 22.93 -27.63
C GLY A 372 6.42 22.16 -26.39
N LEU A 373 5.91 22.83 -25.34
CA LEU A 373 5.42 22.18 -24.12
C LEU A 373 4.28 21.17 -24.39
N PRO A 374 3.24 21.46 -25.23
CA PRO A 374 2.15 20.52 -25.50
C PRO A 374 2.63 19.18 -26.08
N GLY A 375 3.50 19.21 -27.08
CA GLY A 375 4.01 17.99 -27.73
C GLY A 375 4.88 17.14 -26.80
N ARG A 376 5.63 17.77 -25.89
CA ARG A 376 6.46 17.06 -24.91
C ARG A 376 5.64 16.42 -23.80
N LEU A 377 4.56 17.08 -23.36
CA LEU A 377 3.61 16.48 -22.41
C LEU A 377 2.82 15.33 -23.06
N GLN A 378 2.43 15.47 -24.33
CA GLN A 378 1.77 14.38 -25.07
C GLN A 378 2.69 13.15 -25.24
N ALA A 379 4.00 13.36 -25.48
CA ALA A 379 4.97 12.27 -25.51
C ALA A 379 5.21 11.62 -24.13
N ALA A 380 5.19 12.40 -23.04
CA ALA A 380 5.36 11.90 -21.68
C ALA A 380 4.12 11.17 -21.11
N ALA A 381 2.93 11.44 -21.65
CA ALA A 381 1.67 10.79 -21.26
C ALA A 381 1.40 9.43 -21.95
N ALA A 382 2.27 8.99 -22.87
CA ALA A 382 2.09 7.73 -23.58
C ALA A 382 2.23 6.54 -22.62
N VAL A 383 1.10 5.93 -22.26
CA VAL A 383 1.04 4.68 -21.47
C VAL A 383 0.36 3.58 -22.29
N ASP A 384 0.84 2.36 -22.15
CA ASP A 384 0.24 1.20 -22.80
C ASP A 384 -1.17 0.94 -22.22
N PRO A 385 -2.23 0.90 -23.06
CA PRO A 385 -3.58 0.60 -22.58
C PRO A 385 -3.70 -0.77 -21.89
N THR A 386 -2.78 -1.71 -22.11
CA THR A 386 -2.74 -3.00 -21.41
C THR A 386 -2.42 -2.84 -19.92
N ASP A 387 -1.60 -1.87 -19.52
CA ASP A 387 -1.25 -1.63 -18.11
C ASP A 387 -2.47 -1.14 -17.32
N LEU A 388 -3.24 -0.21 -17.89
CA LEU A 388 -4.49 0.27 -17.28
C LEU A 388 -5.57 -0.81 -17.27
N ALA A 389 -5.64 -1.67 -18.30
CA ALA A 389 -6.54 -2.83 -18.28
C ALA A 389 -6.16 -3.82 -17.16
N SER A 390 -4.87 -4.06 -16.94
CA SER A 390 -4.37 -4.96 -15.89
C SER A 390 -4.74 -4.49 -14.47
N THR A 391 -4.65 -3.18 -14.23
CA THR A 391 -4.99 -2.53 -12.97
C THR A 391 -6.52 -2.53 -12.74
N ALA A 392 -7.31 -2.29 -13.80
CA ALA A 392 -8.76 -2.36 -13.74
C ALA A 392 -9.25 -3.76 -13.34
N ALA A 393 -8.68 -4.80 -13.95
CA ALA A 393 -9.00 -6.19 -13.63
C ALA A 393 -8.63 -6.58 -12.19
N PHE A 394 -7.47 -6.12 -11.69
CA PHE A 394 -7.11 -6.30 -10.26
C PHE A 394 -8.17 -5.67 -9.33
N MET A 395 -8.60 -4.44 -9.63
CA MET A 395 -9.60 -3.73 -8.81
C MET A 395 -10.97 -4.43 -8.80
N GLN A 396 -11.37 -5.06 -9.91
CA GLN A 396 -12.58 -5.88 -9.99
C GLN A 396 -12.43 -7.23 -9.25
N GLU A 397 -11.29 -7.91 -9.37
CA GLU A 397 -10.99 -9.13 -8.60
C GLU A 397 -10.98 -8.85 -7.09
N LEU A 398 -10.41 -7.72 -6.66
CA LEU A 398 -10.39 -7.28 -5.27
C LEU A 398 -11.80 -6.94 -4.75
N TYR A 399 -12.65 -6.32 -5.57
CA TYR A 399 -14.06 -6.10 -5.22
C TYR A 399 -14.81 -7.42 -5.03
N ALA A 400 -14.65 -8.35 -5.97
CA ALA A 400 -15.29 -9.66 -5.91
C ALA A 400 -14.83 -10.45 -4.66
N ALA A 401 -13.54 -10.36 -4.30
CA ALA A 401 -13.02 -10.89 -3.05
C ALA A 401 -13.65 -10.20 -1.82
N GLY A 402 -13.73 -8.86 -1.80
CA GLY A 402 -14.39 -8.09 -0.74
C GLY A 402 -15.87 -8.46 -0.52
N GLN A 403 -16.65 -8.60 -1.59
CA GLN A 403 -18.05 -9.01 -1.53
C GLN A 403 -18.20 -10.49 -1.12
N ALA A 404 -17.27 -11.34 -1.55
CA ALA A 404 -17.17 -12.73 -1.12
C ALA A 404 -16.79 -12.88 0.37
N LEU A 405 -16.29 -11.83 1.03
CA LEU A 405 -16.03 -11.78 2.47
C LEU A 405 -17.28 -11.31 3.25
N LEU A 406 -17.93 -10.23 2.80
CA LEU A 406 -19.17 -9.68 3.41
C LEU A 406 -20.31 -10.71 3.50
N THR A 407 -20.41 -11.60 2.52
CA THR A 407 -21.45 -12.64 2.47
C THR A 407 -21.21 -13.82 3.43
N TYR A 408 -20.08 -13.86 4.15
CA TYR A 408 -19.62 -15.04 4.90
C TYR A 408 -19.69 -14.90 6.43
N ASN A 409 -20.77 -14.26 6.91
CA ASN A 409 -21.19 -14.26 8.32
C ASN A 409 -21.10 -15.65 8.97
N LEU A 410 -21.35 -16.76 8.24
CA LEU A 410 -21.33 -18.13 8.77
C LEU A 410 -20.02 -18.56 9.49
N LEU A 411 -18.85 -17.96 9.24
CA LEU A 411 -17.68 -18.25 10.07
C LEU A 411 -17.71 -17.46 11.38
N ALA A 412 -17.98 -16.16 11.32
CA ALA A 412 -18.13 -15.33 12.49
C ALA A 412 -19.24 -15.89 13.39
N ASP A 413 -20.41 -16.17 12.81
CA ASP A 413 -21.52 -16.87 13.45
C ASP A 413 -21.10 -18.24 13.98
N GLY A 414 -20.37 -19.05 13.20
CA GLY A 414 -19.93 -20.37 13.62
C GLY A 414 -19.01 -20.34 14.85
N LEU A 415 -18.07 -19.39 14.88
CA LEU A 415 -17.19 -19.12 16.01
C LEU A 415 -17.97 -18.54 17.20
N LEU A 416 -18.94 -17.65 16.97
CA LEU A 416 -19.81 -17.08 18.01
C LEU A 416 -20.77 -18.11 18.60
N HIS A 417 -21.28 -19.06 17.80
CA HIS A 417 -22.07 -20.19 18.26
C HIS A 417 -21.21 -21.19 19.05
N PHE A 418 -19.97 -21.44 18.62
CA PHE A 418 -19.04 -22.26 19.37
C PHE A 418 -18.64 -21.59 20.71
N ARG A 419 -18.44 -20.27 20.71
CA ARG A 419 -18.23 -19.45 21.91
C ARG A 419 -19.38 -19.56 22.92
N THR A 420 -20.62 -19.44 22.46
CA THR A 420 -21.81 -19.46 23.34
C THR A 420 -22.21 -20.89 23.72
N TRP A 421 -22.59 -21.71 22.75
CA TRP A 421 -23.14 -23.05 22.98
C TRP A 421 -22.07 -24.07 23.37
N GLY A 422 -20.86 -23.97 22.82
CA GLY A 422 -19.75 -24.85 23.18
C GLY A 422 -19.35 -24.68 24.65
N LEU A 423 -19.19 -23.43 25.11
CA LEU A 423 -18.87 -23.13 26.50
C LEU A 423 -20.00 -23.54 27.45
N VAL A 424 -21.25 -23.19 27.12
CA VAL A 424 -22.43 -23.59 27.91
C VAL A 424 -22.53 -25.12 27.99
N GLY A 425 -22.23 -25.84 26.91
CA GLY A 425 -22.16 -27.30 26.90
C GLY A 425 -21.10 -27.86 27.85
N VAL A 426 -19.86 -27.35 27.79
CA VAL A 426 -18.77 -27.80 28.68
C VAL A 426 -19.09 -27.51 30.15
N ILE A 427 -19.58 -26.30 30.47
CA ILE A 427 -19.98 -25.95 31.84
C ILE A 427 -21.17 -26.81 32.30
N GLY A 428 -22.17 -27.02 31.44
CA GLY A 428 -23.33 -27.88 31.72
C GLY A 428 -22.94 -29.33 32.04
N VAL A 429 -21.95 -29.87 31.32
CA VAL A 429 -21.35 -31.17 31.62
C VAL A 429 -20.70 -31.16 33.02
N PHE A 430 -19.87 -30.16 33.37
CA PHE A 430 -19.31 -30.06 34.73
C PHE A 430 -20.37 -29.85 35.84
N LEU A 431 -21.48 -29.17 35.56
CA LEU A 431 -22.60 -29.02 36.51
C LEU A 431 -23.37 -30.34 36.72
N LEU A 432 -23.60 -31.11 35.66
CA LEU A 432 -24.17 -32.46 35.74
C LEU A 432 -23.30 -33.37 36.63
N ALA A 433 -21.97 -33.28 36.47
CA ALA A 433 -21.01 -33.88 37.38
C ALA A 433 -21.24 -33.44 38.84
N MET A 434 -21.23 -32.15 39.13
CA MET A 434 -21.42 -31.68 40.52
C MET A 434 -22.73 -32.19 41.14
N ALA A 435 -23.83 -32.26 40.40
CA ALA A 435 -25.08 -32.88 40.85
C ALA A 435 -24.93 -34.39 41.16
N ALA A 436 -24.19 -35.14 40.33
CA ALA A 436 -23.87 -36.55 40.56
C ALA A 436 -22.99 -36.76 41.81
N SER A 437 -21.99 -35.90 42.04
CA SER A 437 -21.16 -35.94 43.27
C SER A 437 -21.97 -35.60 44.51
N ILE A 438 -22.73 -34.50 44.52
CA ILE A 438 -23.51 -34.04 45.69
C ILE A 438 -24.53 -35.11 46.10
N SER A 439 -25.31 -35.64 45.15
CA SER A 439 -26.30 -36.70 45.43
C SER A 439 -25.66 -37.96 46.03
N GLY A 440 -24.45 -38.33 45.58
CA GLY A 440 -23.70 -39.44 46.16
C GLY A 440 -23.22 -39.15 47.59
N PHE A 441 -22.70 -37.95 47.87
CA PHE A 441 -22.27 -37.58 49.22
C PHE A 441 -23.43 -37.56 50.22
N VAL A 442 -24.57 -36.99 49.85
CA VAL A 442 -25.80 -37.05 50.67
C VAL A 442 -26.18 -38.51 50.96
N GLY A 443 -26.15 -39.38 49.95
CA GLY A 443 -26.39 -40.82 50.11
C GLY A 443 -25.37 -41.52 51.04
N VAL A 444 -24.10 -41.12 50.99
CA VAL A 444 -23.05 -41.63 51.92
C VAL A 444 -23.30 -41.14 53.35
N PHE A 445 -23.47 -39.84 53.58
CA PHE A 445 -23.67 -39.29 54.93
C PHE A 445 -24.91 -39.88 55.62
N HIS A 446 -26.05 -39.95 54.91
CA HIS A 446 -27.25 -40.57 55.46
C HIS A 446 -27.09 -42.09 55.64
N GLY A 447 -26.42 -42.79 54.72
CA GLY A 447 -26.18 -44.24 54.82
C GLY A 447 -25.17 -44.65 55.90
N LEU A 448 -24.28 -43.74 56.30
CA LEU A 448 -23.40 -43.91 57.47
C LEU A 448 -24.17 -43.69 58.79
N ARG A 449 -25.13 -42.76 58.81
CA ARG A 449 -25.96 -42.46 60.00
C ARG A 449 -27.09 -43.48 60.22
N SER A 450 -27.74 -43.97 59.16
CA SER A 450 -28.82 -44.97 59.25
C SER A 450 -28.86 -45.91 58.04
N HIS A 451 -28.85 -47.21 58.30
CA HIS A 451 -28.89 -48.27 57.29
C HIS A 451 -30.24 -48.39 56.57
N THR A 452 -31.32 -47.80 57.11
CA THR A 452 -32.68 -47.81 56.54
C THR A 452 -33.06 -46.51 55.83
N SER A 453 -32.15 -45.53 55.74
CA SER A 453 -32.48 -44.22 55.18
C SER A 453 -32.85 -44.28 53.69
N VAL A 454 -33.98 -43.65 53.33
CA VAL A 454 -34.44 -43.52 51.94
C VAL A 454 -33.40 -42.78 51.08
N TYR A 455 -32.66 -41.83 51.65
CA TYR A 455 -31.59 -41.08 50.98
C TYR A 455 -30.44 -41.95 50.47
N ILE A 456 -30.29 -43.22 50.91
CA ILE A 456 -29.36 -44.17 50.28
C ILE A 456 -29.73 -44.42 48.81
N ASN A 457 -30.99 -44.22 48.41
CA ASN A 457 -31.40 -44.29 47.00
C ASN A 457 -30.78 -43.17 46.14
N LEU A 458 -30.31 -42.06 46.72
CA LEU A 458 -29.58 -41.02 45.96
C LEU A 458 -28.26 -41.54 45.39
N LEU A 459 -27.70 -42.63 45.91
CA LEU A 459 -26.56 -43.32 45.27
C LEU A 459 -26.93 -43.92 43.91
N HIS A 460 -28.20 -44.30 43.67
CA HIS A 460 -28.65 -44.69 42.33
C HIS A 460 -28.61 -43.51 41.37
N LEU A 461 -29.17 -42.36 41.78
CA LEU A 461 -29.15 -41.14 40.98
C LEU A 461 -27.70 -40.71 40.69
N SER A 462 -26.83 -40.75 41.70
CA SER A 462 -25.41 -40.43 41.59
C SER A 462 -24.67 -41.26 40.54
N TRP A 463 -24.80 -42.60 40.54
CA TRP A 463 -24.10 -43.41 39.53
C TRP A 463 -24.75 -43.31 38.14
N VAL A 464 -26.07 -43.14 38.04
CA VAL A 464 -26.73 -42.93 36.74
C VAL A 464 -26.28 -41.60 36.11
N LEU A 465 -26.35 -40.50 36.85
CA LEU A 465 -25.87 -39.20 36.39
C LEU A 465 -24.36 -39.22 36.10
N GLY A 466 -23.57 -39.95 36.89
CA GLY A 466 -22.13 -40.10 36.68
C GLY A 466 -21.76 -40.89 35.40
N LEU A 467 -22.52 -41.92 35.03
CA LEU A 467 -22.33 -42.64 33.76
C LEU A 467 -22.81 -41.81 32.56
N SER A 468 -23.93 -41.10 32.69
CA SER A 468 -24.39 -40.13 31.67
C SER A 468 -23.35 -39.02 31.46
N PHE A 469 -22.80 -38.46 32.54
CA PHE A 469 -21.68 -37.52 32.48
C PHE A 469 -20.49 -38.12 31.73
N ALA A 470 -20.03 -39.32 32.10
CA ALA A 470 -18.83 -39.91 31.51
C ALA A 470 -19.00 -40.11 30.00
N SER A 471 -20.18 -40.59 29.56
CA SER A 471 -20.52 -40.70 28.14
C SER A 471 -20.51 -39.34 27.43
N LEU A 472 -21.12 -38.31 28.02
CA LEU A 472 -21.14 -36.96 27.44
C LEU A 472 -19.76 -36.31 27.42
N ALA A 473 -18.93 -36.53 28.44
CA ALA A 473 -17.57 -35.98 28.53
C ALA A 473 -16.66 -36.58 27.46
N PHE A 474 -16.72 -37.90 27.20
CA PHE A 474 -15.96 -38.51 26.11
C PHE A 474 -16.45 -38.06 24.72
N ALA A 475 -17.76 -37.90 24.51
CA ALA A 475 -18.30 -37.39 23.25
C ALA A 475 -17.95 -35.90 23.01
N ALA A 476 -18.07 -35.05 24.03
CA ALA A 476 -17.69 -33.65 23.96
C ALA A 476 -16.17 -33.46 23.78
N SER A 477 -15.36 -34.30 24.44
CA SER A 477 -13.92 -34.36 24.21
C SER A 477 -13.58 -34.70 22.75
N ALA A 478 -14.22 -35.72 22.16
CA ALA A 478 -14.02 -36.08 20.75
C ALA A 478 -14.35 -34.92 19.81
N ALA A 479 -15.47 -34.23 20.05
CA ALA A 479 -15.88 -33.06 19.27
C ALA A 479 -14.88 -31.90 19.38
N LEU A 480 -14.45 -31.56 20.60
CA LEU A 480 -13.45 -30.50 20.84
C LEU A 480 -12.07 -30.84 20.25
N LEU A 481 -11.64 -32.11 20.36
CA LEU A 481 -10.36 -32.55 19.80
C LEU A 481 -10.39 -32.49 18.27
N THR A 482 -11.49 -32.94 17.66
CA THR A 482 -11.71 -32.85 16.21
C THR A 482 -11.72 -31.39 15.76
N ALA A 483 -12.39 -30.49 16.49
CA ALA A 483 -12.39 -29.05 16.21
C ALA A 483 -10.99 -28.43 16.35
N SER A 484 -10.18 -28.91 17.30
CA SER A 484 -8.78 -28.45 17.48
C SER A 484 -7.89 -28.87 16.31
N VAL A 485 -8.03 -30.12 15.84
CA VAL A 485 -7.29 -30.66 14.68
C VAL A 485 -7.70 -29.94 13.38
N VAL A 486 -9.01 -29.72 13.20
CA VAL A 486 -9.56 -28.86 12.14
C VAL A 486 -8.99 -27.44 12.21
N GLY A 487 -8.86 -26.87 13.41
CA GLY A 487 -8.24 -25.57 13.62
C GLY A 487 -6.75 -25.56 13.27
N HIS A 488 -6.03 -26.64 13.57
CA HIS A 488 -4.60 -26.77 13.21
C HIS A 488 -4.41 -26.68 11.70
N ASP A 489 -5.24 -27.40 10.94
CA ASP A 489 -5.20 -27.42 9.48
C ASP A 489 -5.32 -26.01 8.92
N LEU A 490 -6.24 -25.22 9.46
CA LEU A 490 -6.46 -23.82 9.06
C LEU A 490 -5.21 -22.95 9.30
N CYS A 491 -4.48 -23.18 10.38
CA CYS A 491 -3.22 -22.48 10.68
C CYS A 491 -2.08 -22.91 9.73
N LEU A 492 -2.02 -24.18 9.33
CA LEU A 492 -1.03 -24.67 8.35
C LEU A 492 -1.36 -24.22 6.92
N TYR A 493 -2.64 -24.19 6.54
CA TYR A 493 -3.05 -23.65 5.24
C TYR A 493 -2.77 -22.15 5.14
N MET A 494 -2.91 -21.40 6.23
CA MET A 494 -2.53 -19.99 6.29
C MET A 494 -1.06 -19.79 5.93
N GLN A 495 -0.16 -20.65 6.45
CA GLN A 495 1.27 -20.68 6.10
C GLN A 495 1.50 -21.05 4.63
N LEU A 496 0.87 -22.11 4.12
CA LEU A 496 1.04 -22.53 2.72
C LEU A 496 0.69 -21.45 1.69
N VAL A 497 -0.27 -20.57 1.96
CA VAL A 497 -0.63 -19.47 1.05
C VAL A 497 0.23 -18.21 1.27
N GLN A 498 0.89 -18.06 2.43
CA GLN A 498 1.95 -17.05 2.59
C GLN A 498 3.16 -17.40 1.73
N ASP A 499 3.54 -18.69 1.73
CA ASP A 499 4.71 -19.19 1.00
C ASP A 499 4.46 -19.27 -0.53
N GLU A 500 3.31 -19.83 -0.95
CA GLU A 500 3.01 -20.16 -2.35
C GLU A 500 1.61 -19.65 -2.81
N PRO A 501 1.33 -18.33 -2.79
CA PRO A 501 -0.03 -17.82 -3.01
C PRO A 501 -0.65 -18.17 -4.37
N GLU A 502 0.15 -18.28 -5.44
CA GLU A 502 -0.29 -18.58 -6.82
C GLU A 502 -1.01 -19.92 -6.98
N LEU A 503 -0.80 -20.87 -6.07
CA LEU A 503 -1.46 -22.18 -6.11
C LEU A 503 -2.90 -22.14 -5.56
N TYR A 504 -3.28 -21.07 -4.86
CA TYR A 504 -4.45 -21.05 -3.98
C TYR A 504 -5.36 -19.83 -4.13
N VAL A 505 -4.87 -18.70 -4.63
CA VAL A 505 -5.68 -17.49 -4.90
C VAL A 505 -5.55 -17.02 -6.35
N PRO A 506 -6.48 -16.21 -6.89
CA PRO A 506 -6.41 -15.75 -8.28
C PRO A 506 -5.12 -15.01 -8.61
N ASP A 507 -4.61 -15.17 -9.84
CA ASP A 507 -3.25 -14.76 -10.23
C ASP A 507 -2.91 -13.31 -9.85
N ARG A 508 -3.78 -12.33 -10.11
CA ARG A 508 -3.52 -10.91 -9.76
C ARG A 508 -3.49 -10.68 -8.24
N ILE A 509 -4.39 -11.33 -7.51
CA ILE A 509 -4.40 -11.32 -6.04
C ILE A 509 -3.15 -12.04 -5.51
N ALA A 510 -2.70 -13.13 -6.15
CA ALA A 510 -1.50 -13.87 -5.74
C ALA A 510 -0.23 -13.04 -5.87
N VAL A 511 -0.10 -12.24 -6.94
CA VAL A 511 1.02 -11.30 -7.11
C VAL A 511 0.95 -10.17 -6.05
N PHE A 512 -0.25 -9.67 -5.70
CA PHE A 512 -0.40 -8.70 -4.60
C PHE A 512 -0.03 -9.27 -3.23
N VAL A 513 -0.55 -10.47 -2.90
CA VAL A 513 -0.18 -11.23 -1.71
C VAL A 513 1.33 -11.46 -1.68
N ARG A 514 1.94 -11.89 -2.79
CA ARG A 514 3.40 -12.03 -2.90
C ARG A 514 4.14 -10.73 -2.64
N GLY A 515 3.77 -9.62 -3.29
CA GLY A 515 4.41 -8.30 -3.09
C GLY A 515 4.29 -7.77 -1.65
N CYS A 516 3.35 -8.30 -0.87
CA CYS A 516 3.24 -8.02 0.56
C CYS A 516 4.13 -8.91 1.46
N PHE A 517 4.60 -10.09 0.99
CA PHE A 517 5.37 -11.06 1.81
C PHE A 517 6.78 -11.36 1.35
N GLN A 518 7.04 -11.23 0.05
CA GLN A 518 8.33 -11.52 -0.54
C GLN A 518 8.96 -10.19 -0.95
N ALA A 519 10.16 -9.92 -0.42
CA ALA A 519 10.89 -8.66 -0.64
C ALA A 519 11.34 -8.40 -2.09
N THR A 520 10.95 -9.27 -3.03
CA THR A 520 11.33 -9.24 -4.45
C THR A 520 10.45 -8.36 -5.32
N GLN A 521 9.24 -7.97 -4.86
CA GLN A 521 8.31 -7.13 -5.62
C GLN A 521 7.63 -6.10 -4.70
N THR A 522 7.37 -4.89 -5.21
CA THR A 522 6.60 -3.90 -4.45
C THR A 522 5.10 -4.20 -4.54
N PRO A 523 4.29 -3.82 -3.54
CA PRO A 523 2.83 -3.87 -3.63
C PRO A 523 2.22 -2.97 -4.73
N LEU A 524 3.03 -2.11 -5.35
CA LEU A 524 2.60 -1.19 -6.41
C LEU A 524 2.82 -1.83 -7.79
N ALA A 525 3.97 -2.49 -7.98
CA ALA A 525 4.26 -3.36 -9.13
C ALA A 525 3.18 -4.45 -9.29
N SER A 526 2.79 -5.07 -8.18
CA SER A 526 1.81 -6.17 -8.16
C SER A 526 0.39 -5.76 -8.58
N VAL A 527 0.07 -4.47 -8.52
CA VAL A 527 -1.23 -3.92 -8.91
C VAL A 527 -1.22 -3.36 -10.34
N GLY A 528 -0.05 -3.27 -10.99
CA GLY A 528 0.12 -2.67 -12.32
C GLY A 528 0.24 -1.13 -12.32
N LEU A 529 0.33 -0.51 -11.13
CA LEU A 529 0.35 0.95 -10.97
C LEU A 529 1.72 1.58 -11.25
N ASP A 530 2.81 0.82 -11.28
CA ASP A 530 4.16 1.37 -11.48
C ASP A 530 4.29 2.09 -12.84
N ASN A 531 3.93 1.44 -13.95
CA ASN A 531 4.01 2.05 -15.29
C ASN A 531 3.05 3.25 -15.43
N ALA A 532 1.82 3.08 -14.96
CA ALA A 532 0.79 4.13 -14.99
C ALA A 532 1.24 5.39 -14.23
N THR A 533 1.82 5.23 -13.04
CA THR A 533 2.24 6.35 -12.20
C THR A 533 3.64 6.88 -12.57
N ALA A 534 4.47 6.09 -13.26
CA ALA A 534 5.71 6.57 -13.87
C ALA A 534 5.45 7.62 -14.96
N ALA A 535 4.37 7.49 -15.75
CA ALA A 535 4.00 8.52 -16.73
C ALA A 535 3.53 9.84 -16.08
N ALA A 536 2.80 9.76 -14.96
CA ALA A 536 2.47 10.95 -14.17
C ALA A 536 3.73 11.63 -13.59
N CYS A 537 4.73 10.84 -13.16
CA CYS A 537 6.04 11.35 -12.77
C CYS A 537 6.76 12.02 -13.95
N ALA A 538 6.74 11.41 -15.15
CA ALA A 538 7.33 11.99 -16.36
C ALA A 538 6.68 13.33 -16.74
N LEU A 539 5.35 13.45 -16.63
CA LEU A 539 4.62 14.70 -16.83
C LEU A 539 5.07 15.79 -15.83
N GLN A 540 5.22 15.44 -14.55
CA GLN A 540 5.73 16.36 -13.52
C GLN A 540 7.17 16.82 -13.81
N VAL A 541 8.05 15.92 -14.27
CA VAL A 541 9.43 16.24 -14.64
C VAL A 541 9.48 17.15 -15.87
N VAL A 542 8.66 16.91 -16.90
CA VAL A 542 8.57 17.78 -18.08
C VAL A 542 8.16 19.21 -17.69
N LEU A 543 7.18 19.36 -16.80
CA LEU A 543 6.74 20.67 -16.30
C LEU A 543 7.85 21.42 -15.55
N GLN A 544 8.49 20.76 -14.58
CA GLN A 544 9.59 21.35 -13.81
C GLN A 544 10.79 21.72 -14.70
N THR A 545 11.12 20.86 -15.67
CA THR A 545 12.24 21.10 -16.59
C THR A 545 11.94 22.25 -17.55
N ALA A 546 10.71 22.36 -18.05
CA ALA A 546 10.31 23.44 -18.94
C ALA A 546 10.37 24.81 -18.23
N ASP A 547 9.77 24.92 -17.04
CA ASP A 547 9.80 26.14 -16.22
C ASP A 547 11.23 26.56 -15.85
N ALA A 548 12.06 25.63 -15.36
CA ALA A 548 13.46 25.89 -15.06
C ALA A 548 14.26 26.34 -16.30
N THR A 549 14.01 25.75 -17.48
CA THR A 549 14.70 26.11 -18.73
C THR A 549 14.27 27.48 -19.23
N VAL A 550 12.97 27.82 -19.15
CA VAL A 550 12.46 29.15 -19.51
C VAL A 550 13.08 30.22 -18.61
N ASN A 551 13.03 30.04 -17.29
CA ASN A 551 13.57 31.01 -16.33
C ASN A 551 15.09 31.20 -16.50
N ALA A 552 15.85 30.11 -16.71
CA ALA A 552 17.28 30.19 -16.99
C ALA A 552 17.59 30.92 -18.31
N SER A 553 16.85 30.63 -19.38
CA SER A 553 17.07 31.23 -20.70
C SER A 553 16.66 32.71 -20.75
N LEU A 554 15.58 33.09 -20.06
CA LEU A 554 15.19 34.49 -19.90
C LEU A 554 16.19 35.25 -19.02
N GLY A 555 16.73 34.63 -17.96
CA GLY A 555 17.80 35.21 -17.15
C GLY A 555 19.09 35.45 -17.94
N GLN A 556 19.51 34.50 -18.78
CA GLN A 556 20.64 34.67 -19.70
C GLN A 556 20.38 35.81 -20.70
N THR A 557 19.17 35.88 -21.27
CA THR A 557 18.76 36.97 -22.16
C THR A 557 18.87 38.34 -21.47
N ALA A 558 18.32 38.47 -20.25
CA ALA A 558 18.36 39.70 -19.48
C ALA A 558 19.81 40.13 -19.14
N ALA A 559 20.65 39.18 -18.74
CA ALA A 559 22.07 39.42 -18.47
C ALA A 559 22.84 39.87 -19.73
N ALA A 560 22.58 39.26 -20.88
CA ALA A 560 23.20 39.64 -22.15
C ALA A 560 22.76 41.06 -22.59
N VAL A 561 21.48 41.39 -22.46
CA VAL A 561 20.95 42.73 -22.76
C VAL A 561 21.56 43.79 -21.84
N ALA A 562 21.59 43.54 -20.52
CA ALA A 562 22.16 44.48 -19.55
C ALA A 562 23.67 44.66 -19.74
N GLY A 563 24.40 43.56 -19.99
CA GLY A 563 25.82 43.58 -20.33
C GLY A 563 26.09 44.45 -21.55
N TYR A 564 25.37 44.22 -22.65
CA TYR A 564 25.56 44.99 -23.87
C TYR A 564 25.12 46.46 -23.76
N ALA A 565 24.01 46.75 -23.07
CA ALA A 565 23.58 48.12 -22.78
C ALA A 565 24.65 48.91 -21.99
N SER A 566 25.26 48.27 -20.97
CA SER A 566 26.33 48.90 -20.20
C SER A 566 27.62 49.08 -21.01
N GLN A 567 27.97 48.13 -21.88
CA GLN A 567 29.08 48.27 -22.83
C GLN A 567 28.87 49.45 -23.78
N LEU A 568 27.67 49.60 -24.35
CA LEU A 568 27.32 50.74 -25.20
C LEU A 568 27.37 52.08 -24.46
N ALA A 569 26.94 52.12 -23.19
CA ALA A 569 27.05 53.34 -22.36
C ALA A 569 28.51 53.74 -22.07
N VAL A 570 29.38 52.76 -21.80
CA VAL A 570 30.82 53.00 -21.64
C VAL A 570 31.44 53.48 -22.97
N ASN A 571 31.11 52.84 -24.08
CA ASN A 571 31.57 53.21 -25.42
C ASN A 571 31.14 54.62 -25.84
N ALA A 572 29.92 55.03 -25.51
CA ALA A 572 29.42 56.39 -25.78
C ALA A 572 30.10 57.47 -24.90
N ALA A 573 30.53 57.10 -23.69
CA ALA A 573 31.25 57.98 -22.77
C ALA A 573 32.77 58.03 -23.02
N GLN A 574 33.34 57.08 -23.77
CA GLN A 574 34.76 57.07 -24.10
C GLN A 574 35.13 58.11 -25.16
N LEU A 575 36.18 58.87 -24.88
CA LEU A 575 36.86 59.69 -25.88
C LEU A 575 37.73 58.77 -26.74
N TRP A 576 37.28 58.49 -27.97
CA TRP A 576 37.99 57.67 -28.98
C TRP A 576 39.30 58.28 -29.51
N ALA A 577 39.78 59.34 -28.89
CA ALA A 577 41.04 59.99 -29.21
C ALA A 577 42.15 59.45 -28.28
N ASP A 578 43.23 58.92 -28.86
CA ASP A 578 44.51 58.80 -28.17
C ASP A 578 44.89 60.18 -27.57
N PRO A 579 45.07 60.27 -26.24
CA PRO A 579 45.28 61.51 -25.51
C PRO A 579 46.66 62.15 -25.77
N THR A 580 47.56 61.45 -26.46
CA THR A 580 48.89 61.92 -26.85
C THR A 580 48.96 62.26 -28.34
N PHE A 581 48.38 61.42 -29.20
CA PHE A 581 48.44 61.59 -30.65
C PHE A 581 47.62 62.80 -31.14
N GLY A 582 46.43 63.03 -30.56
CA GLY A 582 45.62 64.22 -30.88
C GLY A 582 46.36 65.54 -30.63
N PRO A 583 46.86 65.80 -29.40
CA PRO A 583 47.68 66.97 -29.11
C PRO A 583 48.97 67.05 -29.95
N PHE A 584 49.60 65.92 -30.28
CA PHE A 584 50.76 65.88 -31.17
C PHE A 584 50.41 66.38 -32.59
N LEU A 585 49.30 65.92 -33.17
CA LEU A 585 48.83 66.40 -34.48
C LEU A 585 48.45 67.90 -34.45
N VAL A 586 47.77 68.36 -33.39
CA VAL A 586 47.47 69.78 -33.16
C VAL A 586 48.76 70.62 -33.05
N THR A 587 49.79 70.09 -32.40
CA THR A 587 51.11 70.73 -32.28
C THR A 587 51.83 70.80 -33.63
N GLN A 588 51.79 69.73 -34.43
CA GLN A 588 52.35 69.73 -35.79
C GLN A 588 51.62 70.73 -36.72
N ALA A 589 50.29 70.78 -36.65
CA ALA A 589 49.50 71.78 -37.37
C ALA A 589 49.90 73.21 -36.95
N THR A 590 50.04 73.45 -35.64
CA THR A 590 50.43 74.76 -35.06
C THR A 590 51.78 75.22 -35.59
N ALA A 591 52.77 74.33 -35.57
CA ALA A 591 54.11 74.61 -36.11
C ALA A 591 54.11 74.83 -37.63
N SER A 592 53.19 74.18 -38.36
CA SER A 592 53.14 74.23 -39.83
C SER A 592 52.36 75.41 -40.40
N THR A 593 51.42 75.98 -39.64
CA THR A 593 50.60 77.13 -40.05
C THR A 593 51.01 78.45 -39.40
N GLY A 594 51.81 78.41 -38.33
CA GLY A 594 52.20 79.58 -37.55
C GLY A 594 51.06 80.20 -36.73
N GLN A 595 50.01 79.43 -36.41
CA GLN A 595 48.87 79.85 -35.59
C GLN A 595 48.61 78.85 -34.46
N PRO A 596 48.28 79.30 -33.23
CA PRO A 596 48.03 78.42 -32.11
C PRO A 596 46.69 77.69 -32.24
N TRP A 597 46.72 76.40 -32.57
CA TRP A 597 45.52 75.57 -32.66
C TRP A 597 45.17 74.86 -31.36
N ASN A 598 43.89 74.58 -31.21
CA ASN A 598 43.30 73.70 -30.21
C ASN A 598 42.12 72.93 -30.85
N THR A 599 41.51 72.01 -30.12
CA THR A 599 40.43 71.16 -30.64
C THR A 599 39.17 71.92 -31.08
N SER A 600 38.85 73.09 -30.49
CA SER A 600 37.69 73.88 -30.90
C SER A 600 37.96 74.78 -32.12
N THR A 601 39.21 75.17 -32.35
CA THR A 601 39.61 75.97 -33.52
C THR A 601 39.84 75.12 -34.78
N LEU A 602 40.04 73.80 -34.67
CA LEU A 602 40.09 72.90 -35.84
C LEU A 602 38.77 72.86 -36.63
N ASP A 603 37.62 72.86 -35.95
CA ASP A 603 36.29 72.90 -36.57
C ASP A 603 35.94 74.28 -37.19
N ALA A 604 36.62 75.34 -36.77
CA ALA A 604 36.36 76.72 -37.17
C ALA A 604 37.67 77.52 -37.33
N PRO A 605 38.53 77.17 -38.30
CA PRO A 605 39.90 77.68 -38.37
C PRO A 605 39.99 79.19 -38.56
N TRP A 606 38.97 79.82 -39.14
CA TRP A 606 38.86 81.28 -39.22
C TRP A 606 38.92 81.97 -37.85
N ILE A 607 38.40 81.35 -36.79
CA ILE A 607 38.48 81.87 -35.42
C ILE A 607 39.93 81.92 -34.94
N GLY A 608 40.74 80.92 -35.28
CA GLY A 608 42.18 80.90 -34.97
C GLY A 608 42.98 82.01 -35.68
N TYR A 609 42.47 82.51 -36.81
CA TYR A 609 42.99 83.68 -37.53
C TYR A 609 42.31 85.01 -37.13
N GLY A 610 41.47 85.02 -36.08
CA GLY A 610 40.77 86.23 -35.61
C GLY A 610 39.62 86.70 -36.51
N LEU A 611 39.09 85.84 -37.38
CA LEU A 611 38.01 86.14 -38.31
C LEU A 611 36.68 85.52 -37.82
N SER A 612 35.56 86.21 -38.05
CA SER A 612 34.22 85.77 -37.63
C SER A 612 33.50 84.87 -38.64
N ASN A 613 33.91 84.91 -39.92
CA ASN A 613 33.15 84.30 -41.02
C ASN A 613 33.89 83.13 -41.68
N GLN A 614 33.11 82.09 -41.99
CA GLN A 614 33.50 80.92 -42.76
C GLN A 614 33.74 81.25 -44.24
N THR A 615 34.86 80.76 -44.82
CA THR A 615 35.02 80.75 -46.29
C THR A 615 34.25 79.59 -46.91
N THR A 616 33.43 79.88 -47.91
CA THR A 616 32.61 78.89 -48.63
C THR A 616 33.31 78.39 -49.90
N CYS A 617 33.50 77.08 -50.02
CA CYS A 617 33.89 76.41 -51.25
C CYS A 617 32.74 75.49 -51.72
N ALA A 618 32.50 75.40 -53.02
CA ALA A 618 31.46 74.54 -53.58
C ALA A 618 31.75 73.02 -53.47
N THR A 619 32.99 72.63 -53.16
CA THR A 619 33.47 71.26 -53.35
C THR A 619 34.26 70.68 -52.18
N MET A 620 34.39 71.37 -51.06
CA MET A 620 35.25 70.98 -49.92
C MET A 620 34.63 71.45 -48.61
N ALA A 621 34.80 70.66 -47.52
CA ALA A 621 34.36 71.04 -46.19
C ALA A 621 34.97 72.40 -45.80
N ALA A 622 34.19 73.27 -45.15
CA ALA A 622 34.57 74.67 -44.99
C ALA A 622 35.87 74.94 -44.18
N PRO A 623 36.22 74.15 -43.15
CA PRO A 623 37.52 74.25 -42.48
C PRO A 623 38.70 73.99 -43.43
N LEU A 624 38.61 72.92 -44.22
CA LEU A 624 39.60 72.57 -45.25
C LEU A 624 39.63 73.63 -46.37
N CYS A 625 38.48 74.13 -46.81
CA CYS A 625 38.38 75.22 -47.79
C CYS A 625 39.16 76.47 -47.32
N PHE A 626 38.86 76.95 -46.10
CA PHE A 626 39.54 78.09 -45.50
C PHE A 626 41.05 77.85 -45.38
N MET A 627 41.47 76.68 -44.91
CA MET A 627 42.90 76.38 -44.78
C MET A 627 43.60 76.18 -46.12
N SER A 628 42.90 75.77 -47.19
CA SER A 628 43.47 75.70 -48.54
C SER A 628 43.84 77.10 -49.08
N THR A 629 43.10 78.14 -48.74
CA THR A 629 43.42 79.52 -49.15
C THR A 629 44.54 80.11 -48.29
N GLN A 630 44.48 79.94 -46.96
CA GLN A 630 45.54 80.42 -46.05
C GLN A 630 46.89 79.73 -46.30
N CYS A 631 46.90 78.42 -46.51
CA CYS A 631 48.10 77.64 -46.82
C CYS A 631 48.56 77.73 -48.29
N LYS A 632 47.97 78.63 -49.10
CA LYS A 632 48.31 78.89 -50.52
C LYS A 632 48.26 77.64 -51.42
N GLY A 633 47.25 76.79 -51.19
CA GLY A 633 46.98 75.58 -51.97
C GLY A 633 46.93 74.29 -51.14
N ASN A 634 46.24 73.28 -51.66
CA ASN A 634 45.98 72.00 -50.99
C ASN A 634 47.11 70.96 -51.09
N ARG A 635 48.28 71.33 -51.64
CA ARG A 635 49.46 70.45 -51.76
C ARG A 635 50.65 70.92 -50.92
N THR A 636 50.43 71.85 -49.99
CA THR A 636 51.48 72.39 -49.12
C THR A 636 51.54 71.65 -47.79
N LYS A 637 52.71 71.63 -47.14
CA LYS A 637 52.90 71.01 -45.80
C LYS A 637 51.98 71.64 -44.74
N CYS A 638 51.75 72.95 -44.83
CA CYS A 638 50.77 73.70 -44.02
C CYS A 638 49.37 73.06 -44.12
N TYR A 639 48.89 72.84 -45.35
CA TYR A 639 47.57 72.26 -45.58
C TYR A 639 47.51 70.80 -45.11
N GLN A 640 48.52 69.98 -45.44
CA GLN A 640 48.56 68.56 -45.06
C GLN A 640 48.60 68.33 -43.53
N ALA A 641 49.35 69.16 -42.79
CA ALA A 641 49.40 69.07 -41.32
C ALA A 641 48.04 69.44 -40.70
N PHE A 642 47.39 70.50 -41.19
CA PHE A 642 46.03 70.84 -40.76
C PHE A 642 45.02 69.77 -41.15
N GLU A 643 45.01 69.30 -42.39
CA GLU A 643 44.10 68.28 -42.92
C GLU A 643 44.20 66.97 -42.13
N THR A 644 45.41 66.57 -41.69
CA THR A 644 45.63 65.38 -40.85
C THR A 644 45.07 65.58 -39.43
N ALA A 645 45.34 66.72 -38.80
CA ALA A 645 44.83 67.03 -37.46
C ALA A 645 43.29 67.17 -37.45
N PHE A 646 42.74 67.82 -38.48
CA PHE A 646 41.30 67.95 -38.71
C PHE A 646 40.65 66.58 -38.95
N ALA A 647 41.19 65.75 -39.86
CA ALA A 647 40.66 64.42 -40.16
C ALA A 647 40.61 63.54 -38.90
N TYR A 648 41.67 63.53 -38.09
CA TYR A 648 41.71 62.80 -36.83
C TYR A 648 40.64 63.30 -35.84
N TYR A 649 40.56 64.63 -35.63
CA TYR A 649 39.56 65.22 -34.75
C TYR A 649 38.13 64.92 -35.22
N THR A 650 37.81 65.15 -36.50
CA THR A 650 36.51 64.84 -37.09
C THR A 650 36.14 63.37 -36.92
N ALA A 651 37.07 62.45 -37.19
CA ALA A 651 36.85 61.02 -37.00
C ALA A 651 36.53 60.65 -35.54
N THR A 652 37.24 61.21 -34.55
CA THR A 652 36.95 60.95 -33.13
C THR A 652 35.57 61.47 -32.70
N LYS A 653 35.14 62.61 -33.26
CA LYS A 653 33.81 63.20 -33.06
C LYS A 653 32.71 62.37 -33.72
N GLU A 654 32.94 61.89 -34.94
CA GLU A 654 32.03 61.00 -35.67
C GLU A 654 31.90 59.63 -34.99
N MET A 655 33.00 59.04 -34.49
CA MET A 655 32.99 57.80 -33.71
C MET A 655 32.20 57.94 -32.40
N ALA A 656 32.43 59.01 -31.62
CA ALA A 656 31.65 59.30 -30.41
C ALA A 656 30.16 59.51 -30.71
N THR A 657 29.84 60.21 -31.81
CA THR A 657 28.45 60.43 -32.26
C THR A 657 27.79 59.12 -32.69
N LEU A 658 28.51 58.23 -33.38
CA LEU A 658 28.00 56.92 -33.76
C LEU A 658 27.72 56.07 -32.51
N ALA A 659 28.64 56.02 -31.54
CA ALA A 659 28.47 55.27 -30.30
C ALA A 659 27.27 55.77 -29.47
N ALA A 660 27.10 57.09 -29.35
CA ALA A 660 25.93 57.68 -28.68
C ALA A 660 24.61 57.38 -29.41
N THR A 661 24.61 57.44 -30.75
CA THR A 661 23.43 57.08 -31.56
C THR A 661 23.11 55.59 -31.42
N MET A 662 24.13 54.72 -31.39
CA MET A 662 24.00 53.28 -31.22
C MET A 662 23.44 52.91 -29.84
N GLN A 663 23.87 53.61 -28.78
CA GLN A 663 23.26 53.48 -27.46
C GLN A 663 21.78 53.88 -27.49
N ALA A 664 21.44 55.05 -28.07
CA ALA A 664 20.07 55.53 -28.15
C ALA A 664 19.14 54.61 -28.98
N ASP A 665 19.64 54.06 -30.09
CA ASP A 665 18.93 53.08 -30.92
C ASP A 665 18.75 51.74 -30.21
N PHE A 666 19.66 51.35 -29.32
CA PHE A 666 19.55 50.11 -28.54
C PHE A 666 18.58 50.25 -27.37
N SER A 667 18.69 51.33 -26.59
CA SER A 667 17.98 51.52 -25.32
C SER A 667 16.75 52.45 -25.37
N GLY A 668 16.43 53.04 -26.51
CA GLY A 668 15.29 53.96 -26.66
C GLY A 668 13.92 53.27 -26.61
N ASN A 669 12.83 54.05 -26.57
CA ASN A 669 11.44 53.54 -26.45
C ASN A 669 10.97 52.59 -27.58
N ARG A 670 11.72 52.46 -28.67
CA ARG A 670 11.53 51.45 -29.74
C ARG A 670 12.80 50.67 -30.05
N GLY A 671 13.80 50.80 -29.19
CA GLY A 671 15.08 50.12 -29.30
C GLY A 671 14.97 48.64 -29.00
N VAL A 672 16.00 47.91 -29.41
CA VAL A 672 16.08 46.45 -29.27
C VAL A 672 15.86 46.02 -27.82
N GLN A 673 16.39 46.77 -26.84
CA GLN A 673 16.23 46.51 -25.40
C GLN A 673 14.76 46.52 -24.95
N THR A 674 14.02 47.60 -25.25
CA THR A 674 12.61 47.74 -24.82
C THR A 674 11.71 46.69 -25.46
N LEU A 675 11.95 46.38 -26.74
CA LEU A 675 11.24 45.31 -27.44
C LEU A 675 11.56 43.93 -26.83
N LEU A 676 12.80 43.69 -26.41
CA LEU A 676 13.18 42.46 -25.73
C LEU A 676 12.54 42.33 -24.34
N THR A 677 12.53 43.37 -23.52
CA THR A 677 11.87 43.32 -22.20
C THR A 677 10.39 42.98 -22.36
N SER A 678 9.68 43.63 -23.29
CA SER A 678 8.28 43.32 -23.58
C SER A 678 8.05 41.89 -24.06
N LEU A 679 8.99 41.33 -24.85
CA LEU A 679 8.97 39.92 -25.24
C LEU A 679 9.24 39.00 -24.04
N GLN A 680 10.20 39.31 -23.16
CA GLN A 680 10.49 38.54 -21.95
C GLN A 680 9.29 38.49 -21.00
N ASP A 681 8.62 39.63 -20.79
CA ASP A 681 7.38 39.71 -20.01
C ASP A 681 6.29 38.85 -20.65
N SER A 682 6.12 38.94 -21.97
CA SER A 682 5.13 38.14 -22.71
C SER A 682 5.40 36.63 -22.62
N ILE A 683 6.66 36.21 -22.75
CA ILE A 683 7.06 34.80 -22.59
C ILE A 683 6.83 34.35 -21.14
N THR A 684 7.16 35.17 -20.14
CA THR A 684 6.96 34.86 -18.72
C THR A 684 5.49 34.69 -18.39
N ILE A 685 4.63 35.62 -18.84
CA ILE A 685 3.18 35.56 -18.65
C ILE A 685 2.60 34.31 -19.33
N GLN A 686 2.96 34.04 -20.59
CA GLN A 686 2.46 32.87 -21.31
C GLN A 686 2.97 31.56 -20.70
N ALA A 687 4.22 31.51 -20.22
CA ALA A 687 4.78 30.36 -19.52
C ALA A 687 4.04 30.08 -18.20
N GLY A 688 3.79 31.12 -17.40
CA GLY A 688 2.98 31.03 -16.18
C GLY A 688 1.56 30.54 -16.47
N GLN A 689 0.85 31.21 -17.38
CA GLN A 689 -0.51 30.83 -17.79
C GLN A 689 -0.58 29.39 -18.32
N ASN A 690 0.37 28.97 -19.15
CA ASN A 690 0.43 27.59 -19.63
C ASN A 690 0.67 26.61 -18.47
N THR A 691 1.60 26.90 -17.56
CA THR A 691 1.93 26.02 -16.44
C THR A 691 0.79 25.91 -15.43
N ASP A 692 0.11 27.02 -15.13
CA ASP A 692 -1.06 27.07 -14.27
C ASP A 692 -2.27 26.37 -14.90
N ALA A 693 -2.55 26.61 -16.18
CA ALA A 693 -3.63 25.93 -16.90
C ALA A 693 -3.39 24.41 -16.99
N VAL A 694 -2.15 23.97 -17.10
CA VAL A 694 -1.78 22.54 -17.10
C VAL A 694 -1.91 21.94 -15.70
N ARG A 695 -1.51 22.67 -14.64
CA ARG A 695 -1.68 22.25 -13.23
C ARG A 695 -3.14 22.26 -12.76
N GLN A 696 -3.99 23.12 -13.30
CA GLN A 696 -5.42 23.19 -12.98
C GLN A 696 -6.31 22.40 -13.95
N GLY A 697 -5.70 21.79 -14.97
CA GLY A 697 -6.38 20.97 -15.98
C GLY A 697 -6.07 19.48 -15.85
N ILE A 698 -6.38 18.75 -16.93
CA ILE A 698 -6.32 17.28 -16.99
C ILE A 698 -4.95 16.71 -16.59
N VAL A 699 -3.83 17.39 -16.89
CA VAL A 699 -2.48 16.94 -16.50
C VAL A 699 -2.26 17.06 -14.98
N GLY A 700 -2.71 18.14 -14.37
CA GLY A 700 -2.72 18.30 -12.92
C GLY A 700 -3.56 17.21 -12.24
N ASP A 701 -4.79 16.99 -12.74
CA ASP A 701 -5.64 15.90 -12.28
C ASP A 701 -4.93 14.53 -12.37
N ILE A 702 -4.26 14.23 -13.50
CA ILE A 702 -3.50 12.98 -13.68
C ILE A 702 -2.39 12.84 -12.63
N ILE A 703 -1.66 13.92 -12.36
CA ILE A 703 -0.56 13.94 -11.37
C ILE A 703 -1.12 13.74 -9.96
N ASP A 704 -2.16 14.46 -9.57
CA ASP A 704 -2.77 14.39 -8.24
C ASP A 704 -3.48 13.05 -7.99
N GLN A 705 -4.15 12.49 -9.01
CA GLN A 705 -4.77 11.17 -8.96
C GLN A 705 -3.71 10.06 -8.91
N ALA A 706 -2.61 10.17 -9.67
CA ALA A 706 -1.49 9.25 -9.57
C ALA A 706 -0.83 9.29 -8.18
N GLN A 707 -0.58 10.49 -7.63
CA GLN A 707 -0.05 10.64 -6.27
C GLN A 707 -1.01 10.04 -5.24
N THR A 708 -2.33 10.26 -5.38
CA THR A 708 -3.35 9.65 -4.51
C THR A 708 -3.30 8.11 -4.57
N LEU A 709 -3.17 7.52 -5.76
CA LEU A 709 -3.02 6.07 -5.93
C LEU A 709 -1.69 5.56 -5.34
N GLN A 710 -0.56 6.24 -5.61
CA GLN A 710 0.76 5.89 -5.05
C GLN A 710 0.80 6.00 -3.52
N CYS A 711 0.16 7.01 -2.94
CA CYS A 711 0.17 7.30 -1.51
C CYS A 711 -1.02 6.69 -0.75
N THR A 712 -1.85 5.87 -1.39
CA THR A 712 -2.99 5.21 -0.74
C THR A 712 -2.51 4.34 0.43
N PRO A 713 -2.86 4.66 1.69
CA PRO A 713 -2.27 4.00 2.87
C PRO A 713 -2.58 2.51 2.96
N SER A 714 -3.66 2.06 2.33
CA SER A 714 -4.07 0.67 2.35
C SER A 714 -3.24 -0.24 1.42
N LEU A 715 -2.36 0.32 0.57
CA LEU A 715 -1.34 -0.44 -0.19
C LEU A 715 -0.05 -0.72 0.61
N ASN A 716 0.01 -0.33 1.89
CA ASN A 716 1.12 -0.60 2.82
C ASN A 716 1.27 -2.11 3.16
N CYS A 717 0.28 -2.96 2.85
CA CYS A 717 0.22 -4.35 3.31
C CYS A 717 0.24 -4.51 4.86
N GLN A 718 0.08 -3.42 5.61
CA GLN A 718 0.08 -3.45 7.07
C GLN A 718 -1.20 -4.09 7.64
N PHE A 719 -2.36 -3.79 7.06
CA PHE A 719 -3.64 -4.40 7.46
C PHE A 719 -3.63 -5.93 7.26
N LEU A 720 -2.96 -6.37 6.19
CA LEU A 720 -2.65 -7.75 5.88
C LEU A 720 -1.72 -8.34 6.95
N THR A 721 -0.46 -7.89 7.00
CA THR A 721 0.58 -8.41 7.92
C THR A 721 0.15 -8.46 9.38
N GLN A 722 -0.49 -7.40 9.89
CA GLN A 722 -1.04 -7.40 11.25
C GLN A 722 -2.24 -8.35 11.39
N GLY A 723 -3.07 -8.48 10.34
CA GLY A 723 -4.25 -9.34 10.31
C GLY A 723 -3.90 -10.81 10.56
N VAL A 724 -2.97 -11.38 9.79
CA VAL A 724 -2.54 -12.77 10.02
C VAL A 724 -1.75 -12.94 11.31
N ALA A 725 -0.86 -12.01 11.68
CA ALA A 725 -0.18 -12.11 12.98
C ALA A 725 -1.17 -12.15 14.15
N LYS A 726 -2.25 -11.36 14.09
CA LYS A 726 -3.38 -11.38 15.04
C LYS A 726 -4.15 -12.70 14.98
N LEU A 727 -4.41 -13.26 13.79
CA LEU A 727 -5.07 -14.57 13.66
C LEU A 727 -4.22 -15.72 14.22
N GLU A 728 -2.91 -15.74 13.95
CA GLU A 728 -2.00 -16.73 14.51
C GLU A 728 -1.97 -16.69 16.05
N ALA A 729 -1.96 -15.49 16.63
CA ALA A 729 -2.06 -15.33 18.09
C ALA A 729 -3.44 -15.73 18.63
N TYR A 730 -4.52 -15.09 18.18
CA TYR A 730 -5.84 -15.23 18.81
C TYR A 730 -6.57 -16.53 18.46
N PHE A 731 -6.44 -16.99 17.21
CA PHE A 731 -7.04 -18.25 16.78
C PHE A 731 -6.08 -19.41 17.08
N CYS A 732 -4.92 -19.44 16.42
CA CYS A 732 -4.03 -20.61 16.45
C CYS A 732 -3.43 -20.87 17.85
N ARG A 733 -3.08 -19.82 18.60
CA ARG A 733 -2.53 -19.96 19.96
C ARG A 733 -3.60 -19.98 21.03
N ASP A 734 -4.39 -18.91 21.17
CA ASP A 734 -5.27 -18.75 22.33
C ASP A 734 -6.52 -19.64 22.26
N THR A 735 -7.17 -19.71 21.09
CA THR A 735 -8.41 -20.47 20.92
C THR A 735 -8.14 -21.98 20.85
N LEU A 736 -7.19 -22.43 20.02
CA LEU A 736 -6.95 -23.88 19.83
C LEU A 736 -6.30 -24.56 21.04
N HIS A 737 -5.35 -23.91 21.72
CA HIS A 737 -4.75 -24.50 22.93
C HIS A 737 -5.79 -24.70 24.04
N PHE A 738 -6.75 -23.78 24.18
CA PHE A 738 -7.88 -23.98 25.10
C PHE A 738 -8.76 -25.17 24.70
N THR A 739 -9.10 -25.34 23.42
CA THR A 739 -9.97 -26.46 23.01
C THR A 739 -9.30 -27.83 23.20
N VAL A 740 -7.99 -27.93 22.98
CA VAL A 740 -7.21 -29.15 23.29
C VAL A 740 -7.20 -29.42 24.79
N LEU A 741 -6.93 -28.40 25.61
CA LEU A 741 -6.90 -28.53 27.07
C LEU A 741 -8.29 -28.94 27.62
N ALA A 742 -9.36 -28.29 27.17
CA ALA A 742 -10.72 -28.59 27.56
C ALA A 742 -11.12 -30.03 27.17
N SER A 743 -10.70 -30.49 25.99
CA SER A 743 -10.88 -31.88 25.57
C SER A 743 -10.15 -32.85 26.53
N ALA A 744 -8.86 -32.62 26.81
CA ALA A 744 -8.09 -33.46 27.72
C ALA A 744 -8.67 -33.48 29.15
N ALA A 745 -9.12 -32.32 29.66
CA ALA A 745 -9.79 -32.21 30.95
C ALA A 745 -11.09 -33.03 31.01
N LEU A 746 -11.87 -33.07 29.92
CA LEU A 746 -13.07 -33.89 29.81
C LEU A 746 -12.79 -35.40 29.75
N VAL A 747 -11.72 -35.85 29.07
CA VAL A 747 -11.29 -37.27 29.11
C VAL A 747 -10.95 -37.68 30.54
N LEU A 748 -10.12 -36.88 31.22
CA LEU A 748 -9.71 -37.14 32.60
C LEU A 748 -10.92 -37.13 33.54
N ALA A 749 -11.81 -36.15 33.41
CA ALA A 749 -13.04 -36.08 34.19
C ALA A 749 -13.94 -37.30 33.95
N GLY A 750 -14.10 -37.75 32.70
CA GLY A 750 -14.82 -38.97 32.35
C GLY A 750 -14.25 -40.21 33.06
N GLY A 751 -12.92 -40.37 33.06
CA GLY A 751 -12.23 -41.45 33.77
C GLY A 751 -12.42 -41.42 35.29
N PHE A 752 -12.32 -40.24 35.91
CA PHE A 752 -12.62 -40.07 37.34
C PHE A 752 -14.10 -40.37 37.65
N TYR A 753 -15.02 -40.05 36.74
CA TYR A 753 -16.44 -40.38 36.93
C TYR A 753 -16.77 -41.86 36.86
N LEU A 754 -16.08 -42.64 36.01
CA LEU A 754 -16.21 -44.10 36.04
C LEU A 754 -15.81 -44.66 37.41
N SER A 755 -14.74 -44.13 38.00
CA SER A 755 -14.29 -44.48 39.36
C SER A 755 -15.32 -44.10 40.43
N LEU A 756 -15.92 -42.91 40.32
CA LEU A 756 -16.97 -42.44 41.23
C LEU A 756 -18.27 -43.26 41.10
N ALA A 757 -18.70 -43.58 39.88
CA ALA A 757 -19.88 -44.41 39.64
C ALA A 757 -19.73 -45.82 40.21
N LEU A 758 -18.56 -46.46 40.01
CA LEU A 758 -18.21 -47.73 40.62
C LEU A 758 -18.22 -47.65 42.16
N ALA A 759 -17.66 -46.58 42.73
CA ALA A 759 -17.69 -46.35 44.18
C ALA A 759 -19.13 -46.23 44.72
N ALA A 760 -20.00 -45.47 44.06
CA ALA A 760 -21.40 -45.30 44.43
C ALA A 760 -22.19 -46.62 44.35
N ILE A 761 -22.01 -47.40 43.28
CA ILE A 761 -22.59 -48.75 43.11
C ILE A 761 -22.18 -49.68 44.26
N LEU A 762 -20.90 -49.68 44.65
CA LEU A 762 -20.39 -50.49 45.76
C LEU A 762 -20.94 -50.00 47.10
N LEU A 763 -20.97 -48.69 47.34
CA LEU A 763 -21.44 -48.07 48.58
C LEU A 763 -22.92 -48.37 48.86
N GLN A 764 -23.75 -48.38 47.83
CA GLN A 764 -25.19 -48.65 47.96
C GLN A 764 -25.48 -49.96 48.70
N LYS A 765 -24.68 -51.01 48.47
CA LYS A 765 -24.74 -52.26 49.26
C LYS A 765 -24.02 -52.17 50.59
N ARG A 766 -22.80 -51.62 50.59
CA ARG A 766 -21.91 -51.64 51.77
C ARG A 766 -22.47 -50.83 52.95
N LEU A 767 -23.29 -49.81 52.66
CA LEU A 767 -24.01 -48.99 53.64
C LEU A 767 -25.33 -49.64 54.12
N ARG A 768 -25.96 -50.54 53.36
CA ARG A 768 -27.16 -51.29 53.79
C ARG A 768 -26.87 -52.58 54.56
N GLY A 769 -25.68 -53.15 54.41
CA GLY A 769 -25.32 -54.43 55.04
C GLY A 769 -25.07 -54.33 56.55
N VAL A 770 -25.97 -54.89 57.34
CA VAL A 770 -25.86 -54.99 58.81
C VAL A 770 -25.04 -56.23 59.21
N VAL A 771 -24.17 -56.09 60.21
CA VAL A 771 -23.44 -57.24 60.79
C VAL A 771 -24.36 -57.96 61.78
N LYS A 772 -24.73 -59.21 61.47
CA LYS A 772 -25.68 -59.99 62.29
C LYS A 772 -25.29 -60.12 63.77
N SER A 773 -24.01 -60.08 64.12
CA SER A 773 -23.57 -60.13 65.53
C SER A 773 -24.13 -58.99 66.39
N LYS A 774 -24.27 -57.77 65.86
CA LYS A 774 -24.88 -56.65 66.61
C LYS A 774 -26.39 -56.80 66.79
N VAL A 775 -27.08 -57.40 65.82
CA VAL A 775 -28.53 -57.69 65.94
C VAL A 775 -28.76 -58.86 66.92
N GLY A 776 -27.87 -59.86 66.92
CA GLY A 776 -27.84 -60.90 67.94
C GLY A 776 -27.62 -60.34 69.34
N LEU A 777 -26.61 -59.48 69.52
CA LEU A 777 -26.30 -58.85 70.81
C LEU A 777 -27.44 -57.92 71.28
N HIS A 778 -28.07 -57.15 70.39
CA HIS A 778 -29.25 -56.35 70.77
C HIS A 778 -30.48 -57.22 71.07
N ARG A 779 -30.72 -58.34 70.38
CA ARG A 779 -31.78 -59.29 70.77
C ARG A 779 -31.49 -59.96 72.11
N GLN A 780 -30.24 -60.33 72.39
CA GLN A 780 -29.83 -60.89 73.68
C GLN A 780 -29.96 -59.87 74.82
N ASN A 781 -29.56 -58.61 74.59
CA ASN A 781 -29.70 -57.55 75.59
C ASN A 781 -31.18 -57.14 75.79
N ALA A 782 -31.99 -57.09 74.73
CA ALA A 782 -33.43 -56.85 74.86
C ALA A 782 -34.14 -58.01 75.58
N ALA A 783 -33.79 -59.27 75.29
CA ALA A 783 -34.31 -60.44 76.01
C ALA A 783 -33.92 -60.43 77.49
N ARG A 784 -32.70 -59.97 77.85
CA ARG A 784 -32.31 -59.76 79.26
C ARG A 784 -33.13 -58.68 79.98
N ILE A 785 -33.57 -57.63 79.27
CA ILE A 785 -34.38 -56.55 79.86
C ILE A 785 -35.85 -56.96 80.04
N VAL A 786 -36.39 -57.76 79.11
CA VAL A 786 -37.78 -58.26 79.19
C VAL A 786 -37.92 -59.45 80.17
N GLY A 787 -36.82 -60.15 80.49
CA GLY A 787 -36.83 -61.29 81.42
C GLY A 787 -37.03 -60.97 82.91
N PHE A 788 -37.09 -59.69 83.30
CA PHE A 788 -37.33 -59.25 84.68
C PHE A 788 -38.69 -58.53 84.80
N GLY A 789 -39.80 -59.27 84.80
CA GLY A 789 -41.10 -58.68 85.09
C GLY A 789 -42.34 -59.48 84.67
N SER A 790 -42.64 -60.59 85.35
CA SER A 790 -43.99 -61.10 85.71
C SER A 790 -44.01 -62.63 85.89
N GLY A 791 -44.65 -63.13 86.96
CA GLY A 791 -44.85 -64.56 87.22
C GLY A 791 -44.61 -64.96 88.68
N PRO A 792 -45.66 -65.22 89.49
CA PRO A 792 -45.54 -65.47 90.93
C PRO A 792 -45.44 -66.96 91.30
N PRO A 793 -44.99 -67.26 92.52
CA PRO A 793 -45.57 -68.33 93.34
C PRO A 793 -45.79 -67.85 94.79
N ALA A 794 -46.56 -68.47 95.68
CA ALA A 794 -47.63 -69.48 95.68
C ALA A 794 -47.86 -69.75 97.19
N LEU A 795 -49.05 -70.19 97.61
CA LEU A 795 -49.32 -70.48 99.03
C LEU A 795 -48.46 -71.64 99.55
N HIS A 796 -48.04 -71.55 100.82
CA HIS A 796 -47.61 -72.70 101.61
C HIS A 796 -48.76 -73.13 102.54
N THR A 797 -49.11 -74.42 102.50
CA THR A 797 -49.90 -75.10 103.52
C THR A 797 -49.03 -76.10 104.26
N ASN A 798 -48.50 -75.67 105.41
CA ASN A 798 -48.43 -76.40 106.70
C ASN A 798 -47.69 -75.53 107.71
#